data_AF-A0AAN6S3C6-F1
#
_entry.id   AF-A0AAN6S3C6-F1
#
_cell.length_a   1.000
_cell.length_b   1.000
_cell.length_c   1.000
_cell.angle_alpha   90.00
_cell.angle_beta   90.00
_cell.angle_gamma   90.00
#
_symmetry.space_group_name_H-M   'P 1'
#
loop_
_entity.id
_entity.type
_entity.pdbx_description
1 polymer ?
#
loop_
_entity_poly.entity_id
_entity_poly.type
_entity_poly.pdbx_seq_one_letter_code
_entity_poly.pdbx_strand_id
1 'polypeptide(L)'
;MLTPIRCFAGRDATHRAGSRPWRRGLLVQLRWQSTGVAADRATTAAEHGSSQQARYNEIGVQQLSTHIYSQLFPRGNTAPPSPELVELARDHLRRHDLLGKNNDNSAPVAFDLPPLAGTTLDEHFHKLGVDAAEPFLTYAKQFARANTPPKPRKWVRRSGWTKYYPDGRTEQVDAPEGNMLAFDTEIMWKDSPFAVMACAAGPDAWYAWLSPWLLGETENDRQLIPLGDPTKERVIVGHNVGYDRARILEEYDLKQTRNSFLDTMSLHVAVNGMCSQQRPTWMKHKKNRELRDKIAKDTTNIELTELLNSNAFTHEEEELWVERSSINSLRDVAKFHLGVSIDKEIRDAFGELDRKGVLDKLEELLDYCAADVVITHRVYQIVFPNFLQVCPHPVSFAALRHLSSVILPVNKSWESYIANAEATYHRLSDAVQERLVSLAEKALEIKDKAEKWGNDPWMQQLDWSGQEIKMVKGKKKNDPPRPAARQKKPGMPQWYKDLFPKNDAPINITVRTRIAPLLLRLSWDGYPLFWSDTYGWTFRVPRSESSKYTARQMIPCDFTDEPIAALKEDHANVYFKLPHKDGPSARCANPMAKGYLAYFEKGTLSSEYPYAKEALEMNASCSYWISARDRIMSQLVVYENDIQQSRAAQNGFILPQVIPMGTITRRAVENTWLTASNAKKNRVGSELKAMVRAPEGYVFVGADVDSEELWIASVVGDATFRIHGGNAIGFMTLEGTKAAGTDLHSRTASILGITRNDAKVFNYGRIYGAGLKFAAQLLRQFNPNLSEKETLEIATRLYSTTKGTKTNRKALYKRPFWRGGTESFVFNKLEEFAEQERPRTPVLGAGITEALMGRYVSKGGFLTSRINWAIQSSGVDYLHLLIVGMDYLVRRFNISARLAITVHDEIRYLVREDDKYRAAMALQVANVWTRAMFAQQVGIHDLPQSCAFFSAVDIDTVLRKEVDMDCITPSNTVPIPSGESIDIQTLLEQKGEQARLDESILEGIGYTPRKPVMEELCERELGGIAKDDKEIRDILKEATTTTPKNHPAPSQSPKTGTIKTGTKQKKKSVLPYYSSARLMPTEREPVSVTEAMGGYYGGWSNPGFATGKGTGKWVSWPQRAKANSTRVFSTRS
;
A
#
# COMPACT_ATOMS: atom_id res chain seq x y z
N MET A 1 -38.53 52.23 12.56
CA MET A 1 -39.61 53.23 12.34
C MET A 1 -40.30 52.94 11.01
N LEU A 2 -41.44 53.58 10.79
CA LEU A 2 -42.43 53.45 9.71
C LEU A 2 -41.95 53.11 8.27
N THR A 3 -42.79 52.30 7.60
CA THR A 3 -43.03 52.08 6.15
C THR A 3 -43.78 53.28 5.50
N PRO A 4 -44.31 53.26 4.23
CA PRO A 4 -44.10 52.47 2.99
C PRO A 4 -43.96 53.38 1.71
N ILE A 5 -44.08 52.85 0.46
CA ILE A 5 -44.94 53.34 -0.68
C ILE A 5 -44.69 52.50 -2.00
N ARG A 6 -45.30 52.82 -3.16
CA ARG A 6 -45.64 51.88 -4.27
C ARG A 6 -45.97 52.59 -5.63
N CYS A 7 -46.14 51.83 -6.75
CA CYS A 7 -46.89 52.18 -8.01
C CYS A 7 -46.22 53.13 -9.07
N PHE A 8 -46.51 53.20 -10.40
CA PHE A 8 -47.15 52.34 -11.45
C PHE A 8 -46.92 52.91 -12.91
N ALA A 9 -46.97 52.09 -13.99
CA ALA A 9 -47.22 52.38 -15.46
C ALA A 9 -46.38 53.44 -16.26
N GLY A 10 -46.32 53.50 -17.61
CA GLY A 10 -46.69 52.56 -18.72
C GLY A 10 -47.00 53.20 -20.12
N ARG A 11 -46.63 52.54 -21.26
CA ARG A 11 -47.02 52.79 -22.71
C ARG A 11 -46.47 54.07 -23.40
N ASP A 12 -46.42 54.30 -24.74
CA ASP A 12 -46.44 53.57 -26.06
C ASP A 12 -46.15 54.65 -27.19
N ALA A 13 -45.89 54.46 -28.51
CA ALA A 13 -45.38 53.41 -29.43
C ALA A 13 -45.20 54.01 -30.89
N THR A 14 -45.05 53.19 -31.96
CA THR A 14 -45.14 53.48 -33.45
C THR A 14 -43.96 54.12 -34.23
N HIS A 15 -43.67 53.83 -35.53
CA HIS A 15 -43.84 52.60 -36.36
C HIS A 15 -43.04 52.63 -37.70
N ARG A 16 -42.93 51.46 -38.40
CA ARG A 16 -42.40 51.19 -39.77
C ARG A 16 -40.86 51.07 -39.85
N ALA A 17 -40.19 50.09 -40.50
CA ALA A 17 -40.52 48.88 -41.31
C ALA A 17 -41.12 49.07 -42.73
N GLY A 18 -40.80 48.24 -43.75
CA GLY A 18 -39.90 47.06 -43.83
C GLY A 18 -38.60 47.35 -44.61
N SER A 19 -37.98 46.42 -45.36
CA SER A 19 -38.20 44.97 -45.62
C SER A 19 -36.83 44.33 -46.02
N ARG A 20 -36.55 43.01 -46.18
CA ARG A 20 -37.31 41.75 -46.41
C ARG A 20 -37.88 41.58 -47.83
N PRO A 21 -38.06 40.36 -48.39
CA PRO A 21 -37.98 38.99 -47.82
C PRO A 21 -36.56 38.53 -47.44
N TRP A 22 -36.30 37.40 -46.77
CA TRP A 22 -37.16 36.27 -46.36
C TRP A 22 -37.17 36.14 -44.80
N ARG A 23 -37.79 35.19 -44.05
CA ARG A 23 -38.69 34.02 -44.27
C ARG A 23 -37.98 32.66 -44.58
N ARG A 24 -38.48 31.46 -44.19
CA ARG A 24 -39.52 31.02 -43.21
C ARG A 24 -38.90 29.99 -42.23
N GLY A 25 -39.43 29.74 -41.04
CA GLY A 25 -40.62 30.29 -40.36
C GLY A 25 -40.84 29.61 -38.98
N LEU A 26 -41.72 30.16 -38.14
CA LEU A 26 -41.78 29.85 -36.70
C LEU A 26 -43.23 29.83 -36.14
N LEU A 27 -43.48 28.96 -35.15
CA LEU A 27 -44.46 29.07 -34.04
C LEU A 27 -46.00 28.98 -34.26
N VAL A 28 -46.69 28.77 -33.11
CA VAL A 28 -48.11 29.02 -32.71
C VAL A 28 -49.09 27.82 -32.67
N GLN A 29 -49.96 27.84 -31.64
CA GLN A 29 -50.95 26.83 -31.18
C GLN A 29 -52.34 26.95 -31.84
N LEU A 30 -53.25 25.98 -31.54
CA LEU A 30 -54.73 25.87 -31.71
C LEU A 30 -55.10 24.53 -32.40
N ARG A 31 -56.13 23.71 -32.07
CA ARG A 31 -57.28 23.67 -31.11
C ARG A 31 -57.36 22.22 -30.54
N TRP A 32 -57.76 21.92 -29.30
CA TRP A 32 -59.09 21.99 -28.62
C TRP A 32 -60.14 20.93 -29.05
N GLN A 33 -60.83 20.36 -28.04
CA GLN A 33 -61.86 19.29 -28.05
C GLN A 33 -61.30 17.85 -28.26
N SER A 34 -61.81 16.79 -27.61
CA SER A 34 -63.03 16.64 -26.77
C SER A 34 -62.81 15.93 -25.41
N THR A 35 -63.80 16.08 -24.52
CA THR A 35 -63.88 15.64 -23.11
C THR A 35 -64.11 14.14 -22.87
N GLY A 36 -63.68 13.66 -21.69
CA GLY A 36 -64.07 12.36 -21.08
C GLY A 36 -62.93 11.33 -21.07
N VAL A 37 -62.61 10.63 -19.97
CA VAL A 37 -63.20 10.57 -18.62
C VAL A 37 -62.08 10.73 -17.58
N ALA A 38 -62.29 11.59 -16.58
CA ALA A 38 -61.34 11.85 -15.48
C ALA A 38 -62.03 11.70 -14.11
N ALA A 39 -62.62 10.52 -13.88
CA ALA A 39 -63.25 10.12 -12.62
C ALA A 39 -63.25 8.58 -12.52
N ASP A 40 -62.18 8.01 -11.94
CA ASP A 40 -62.12 6.70 -11.23
C ASP A 40 -60.66 6.24 -10.94
N ARG A 41 -59.82 7.15 -10.43
CA ARG A 41 -58.54 6.81 -9.76
C ARG A 41 -58.28 7.66 -8.52
N ALA A 42 -59.33 7.92 -7.75
CA ALA A 42 -59.28 8.66 -6.48
C ALA A 42 -59.31 7.74 -5.24
N THR A 43 -59.01 6.44 -5.40
CA THR A 43 -59.19 5.39 -4.38
C THR A 43 -58.12 4.28 -4.42
N THR A 44 -56.84 4.63 -4.58
CA THR A 44 -55.70 3.71 -4.31
C THR A 44 -54.62 4.36 -3.45
N ALA A 45 -55.03 5.09 -2.40
CA ALA A 45 -54.13 5.63 -1.39
C ALA A 45 -53.76 4.59 -0.31
N ALA A 46 -53.45 3.34 -0.72
CA ALA A 46 -53.07 2.24 0.16
C ALA A 46 -52.45 1.06 -0.61
N GLU A 47 -51.15 1.11 -0.96
CA GLU A 47 -50.41 -0.08 -1.42
C GLU A 47 -48.86 0.03 -1.27
N HIS A 48 -48.38 0.59 -0.16
CA HIS A 48 -46.96 0.49 0.24
C HIS A 48 -46.69 -0.93 0.79
N GLY A 49 -46.61 -1.90 -0.11
CA GLY A 49 -46.61 -3.33 0.23
C GLY A 49 -45.84 -4.23 -0.72
N SER A 50 -44.64 -3.80 -1.17
CA SER A 50 -43.70 -4.69 -1.87
C SER A 50 -43.48 -5.96 -1.05
N SER A 51 -43.54 -7.15 -1.68
CA SER A 51 -43.58 -8.42 -0.93
C SER A 51 -42.29 -8.70 -0.16
N GLN A 52 -42.31 -8.38 1.14
CA GLN A 52 -41.24 -8.60 2.13
C GLN A 52 -41.03 -10.10 2.47
N GLN A 53 -41.09 -10.99 1.49
CA GLN A 53 -40.87 -12.41 1.72
C GLN A 53 -39.37 -12.70 1.87
N ALA A 54 -38.98 -13.08 3.09
CA ALA A 54 -37.65 -13.61 3.37
C ALA A 54 -37.39 -14.90 2.59
N ARG A 55 -36.17 -15.07 2.09
CA ARG A 55 -35.71 -16.25 1.38
C ARG A 55 -34.60 -16.94 2.19
N TYR A 56 -34.54 -18.25 2.07
CA TYR A 56 -33.49 -19.08 2.66
C TYR A 56 -33.03 -20.10 1.63
N ASN A 57 -31.74 -20.43 1.65
CA ASN A 57 -31.20 -21.49 0.81
C ASN A 57 -31.37 -22.87 1.47
N GLU A 58 -30.95 -23.94 0.77
CA GLU A 58 -31.17 -25.34 1.15
C GLU A 58 -30.40 -25.79 2.41
N ILE A 59 -29.55 -24.91 2.98
CA ILE A 59 -28.83 -25.11 4.25
C ILE A 59 -29.25 -24.11 5.34
N GLY A 60 -30.20 -23.21 5.06
CA GLY A 60 -30.82 -22.32 6.04
C GLY A 60 -30.26 -20.89 6.10
N VAL A 61 -29.29 -20.51 5.26
CA VAL A 61 -28.72 -19.14 5.26
C VAL A 61 -29.71 -18.14 4.65
N GLN A 62 -29.93 -17.01 5.31
CA GLN A 62 -30.88 -15.98 4.82
C GLN A 62 -30.36 -15.28 3.56
N GLN A 63 -31.11 -15.39 2.46
CA GLN A 63 -30.85 -14.69 1.20
C GLN A 63 -31.62 -13.36 1.11
N LEU A 64 -31.28 -12.53 0.13
CA LEU A 64 -32.04 -11.33 -0.22
C LEU A 64 -33.54 -11.59 -0.36
N SER A 65 -34.36 -10.58 -0.05
CA SER A 65 -35.81 -10.63 -0.25
C SER A 65 -36.18 -10.90 -1.71
N THR A 66 -37.34 -11.52 -1.93
CA THR A 66 -37.86 -11.82 -3.28
C THR A 66 -37.90 -10.58 -4.18
N HIS A 67 -38.23 -9.41 -3.62
CA HIS A 67 -38.26 -8.13 -4.35
C HIS A 67 -36.88 -7.73 -4.89
N ILE A 68 -35.87 -7.61 -4.03
CA ILE A 68 -34.51 -7.19 -4.43
C ILE A 68 -33.86 -8.25 -5.33
N TYR A 69 -34.07 -9.54 -5.04
CA TYR A 69 -33.57 -10.63 -5.87
C TYR A 69 -34.02 -10.51 -7.33
N SER A 70 -35.30 -10.21 -7.56
CA SER A 70 -35.87 -10.11 -8.91
C SER A 70 -35.22 -9.00 -9.77
N GLN A 71 -34.73 -7.94 -9.11
CA GLN A 71 -34.10 -6.78 -9.74
C GLN A 71 -32.60 -7.03 -10.05
N LEU A 72 -31.88 -7.74 -9.17
CA LEU A 72 -30.46 -8.09 -9.36
C LEU A 72 -30.25 -9.28 -10.29
N PHE A 73 -31.14 -10.28 -10.20
CA PHE A 73 -31.07 -11.53 -10.94
C PHE A 73 -32.34 -11.74 -11.79
N PRO A 74 -32.61 -10.88 -12.79
CA PRO A 74 -33.85 -10.93 -13.59
C PRO A 74 -33.98 -12.20 -14.46
N ARG A 75 -32.91 -13.01 -14.58
CA ARG A 75 -32.93 -14.33 -15.23
C ARG A 75 -33.12 -15.49 -14.24
N GLY A 76 -33.29 -15.21 -12.95
CA GLY A 76 -33.30 -16.19 -11.87
C GLY A 76 -31.94 -16.88 -11.67
N ASN A 77 -31.94 -17.98 -10.92
CA ASN A 77 -30.75 -18.79 -10.72
C ASN A 77 -30.52 -19.70 -11.94
N THR A 78 -29.61 -19.29 -12.83
CA THR A 78 -29.26 -20.02 -14.05
C THR A 78 -28.35 -21.24 -13.84
N ALA A 79 -27.84 -21.46 -12.61
CA ALA A 79 -26.93 -22.56 -12.30
C ALA A 79 -27.10 -23.08 -10.85
N PRO A 80 -28.29 -23.57 -10.46
CA PRO A 80 -28.55 -24.04 -9.11
C PRO A 80 -27.62 -25.20 -8.70
N PRO A 81 -27.35 -25.37 -7.38
CA PRO A 81 -26.58 -26.49 -6.88
C PRO A 81 -27.31 -27.82 -7.15
N SER A 82 -26.57 -28.90 -7.41
CA SER A 82 -27.19 -30.22 -7.52
C SER A 82 -27.58 -30.73 -6.11
N PRO A 83 -28.60 -31.61 -5.99
CA PRO A 83 -28.96 -32.20 -4.70
C PRO A 83 -27.79 -32.92 -4.00
N GLU A 84 -26.86 -33.48 -4.79
CA GLU A 84 -25.63 -34.10 -4.30
C GLU A 84 -24.68 -33.06 -3.66
N LEU A 85 -24.49 -31.89 -4.29
CA LEU A 85 -23.68 -30.81 -3.73
C LEU A 85 -24.30 -30.22 -2.47
N VAL A 86 -25.64 -30.09 -2.42
CA VAL A 86 -26.37 -29.64 -1.23
C VAL A 86 -26.19 -30.61 -0.06
N GLU A 87 -26.31 -31.92 -0.28
CA GLU A 87 -26.13 -32.90 0.80
C GLU A 87 -24.67 -33.08 1.20
N LEU A 88 -23.70 -32.89 0.29
CA LEU A 88 -22.27 -32.79 0.61
C LEU A 88 -21.96 -31.56 1.47
N ALA A 89 -22.56 -30.40 1.18
CA ALA A 89 -22.45 -29.21 2.03
C ALA A 89 -23.03 -29.47 3.43
N ARG A 90 -24.21 -30.09 3.53
CA ARG A 90 -24.84 -30.46 4.81
C ARG A 90 -23.98 -31.46 5.60
N ASP A 91 -23.44 -32.50 4.95
CA ASP A 91 -22.51 -33.46 5.57
C ASP A 91 -21.24 -32.76 6.10
N HIS A 92 -20.65 -31.85 5.32
CA HIS A 92 -19.50 -31.05 5.75
C HIS A 92 -19.84 -30.16 6.97
N LEU A 93 -20.97 -29.46 6.95
CA LEU A 93 -21.42 -28.60 8.05
C LEU A 93 -21.83 -29.40 9.31
N ARG A 94 -22.36 -30.63 9.17
CA ARG A 94 -22.59 -31.55 10.29
C ARG A 94 -21.27 -32.00 10.92
N ARG A 95 -20.29 -32.42 10.12
CA ARG A 95 -18.97 -32.88 10.59
C ARG A 95 -18.18 -31.82 11.34
N HIS A 96 -18.46 -30.54 11.08
CA HIS A 96 -17.83 -29.42 11.78
C HIS A 96 -18.73 -28.75 12.83
N ASP A 97 -19.88 -29.37 13.17
CA ASP A 97 -20.78 -28.89 14.23
C ASP A 97 -21.24 -27.43 13.99
N LEU A 98 -21.77 -27.17 12.79
CA LEU A 98 -22.28 -25.86 12.36
C LEU A 98 -23.75 -25.89 11.90
N LEU A 99 -24.17 -26.97 11.21
CA LEU A 99 -25.51 -27.05 10.63
C LEU A 99 -26.60 -26.94 11.71
N GLY A 100 -27.51 -25.96 11.57
CA GLY A 100 -28.62 -25.72 12.50
C GLY A 100 -28.24 -25.00 13.80
N LYS A 101 -27.00 -24.49 13.93
CA LYS A 101 -26.59 -23.69 15.10
C LYS A 101 -26.75 -22.19 14.83
N ASN A 102 -27.99 -21.75 15.06
CA ASN A 102 -28.54 -20.42 14.80
C ASN A 102 -28.77 -20.09 13.31
N ASN A 103 -29.88 -19.41 13.06
CA ASN A 103 -30.09 -18.54 11.91
C ASN A 103 -30.36 -17.15 12.51
N ASP A 104 -29.62 -16.12 12.13
CA ASP A 104 -29.89 -14.76 12.65
C ASP A 104 -30.97 -14.10 11.79
N ASN A 105 -32.24 -14.38 12.12
CA ASN A 105 -33.42 -14.06 11.30
C ASN A 105 -33.72 -12.54 11.28
N SER A 106 -32.89 -11.78 10.57
CA SER A 106 -33.05 -10.36 10.33
C SER A 106 -34.31 -10.06 9.51
N ALA A 107 -34.93 -8.89 9.72
CA ALA A 107 -36.10 -8.48 8.94
C ALA A 107 -35.75 -8.38 7.44
N PRO A 108 -36.55 -8.94 6.51
CA PRO A 108 -36.26 -8.95 5.09
C PRO A 108 -36.33 -7.54 4.48
N VAL A 109 -35.20 -7.03 4.00
CA VAL A 109 -35.07 -5.70 3.42
C VAL A 109 -35.63 -5.71 1.99
N ALA A 110 -36.55 -4.79 1.69
CA ALA A 110 -37.14 -4.64 0.35
C ALA A 110 -37.30 -3.16 0.00
N PHE A 111 -36.73 -2.76 -1.14
CA PHE A 111 -36.90 -1.45 -1.76
C PHE A 111 -36.58 -1.55 -3.26
N ASP A 112 -36.84 -0.47 -4.00
CA ASP A 112 -36.53 -0.40 -5.43
C ASP A 112 -35.08 0.05 -5.64
N LEU A 113 -34.27 -0.82 -6.26
CA LEU A 113 -32.94 -0.50 -6.73
C LEU A 113 -33.02 0.26 -8.06
N PRO A 114 -32.07 1.17 -8.33
CA PRO A 114 -31.90 1.71 -9.67
C PRO A 114 -31.72 0.56 -10.69
N PRO A 115 -32.41 0.59 -11.85
CA PRO A 115 -32.37 -0.48 -12.84
C PRO A 115 -30.96 -0.64 -13.40
N LEU A 116 -30.53 -1.90 -13.49
CA LEU A 116 -29.24 -2.29 -14.03
C LEU A 116 -29.13 -1.83 -15.50
N ALA A 117 -28.00 -1.21 -15.83
CA ALA A 117 -27.66 -0.85 -17.21
C ALA A 117 -27.44 -2.07 -18.15
N GLY A 118 -27.66 -3.30 -17.68
CA GLY A 118 -27.40 -4.54 -18.39
C GLY A 118 -28.25 -5.71 -17.89
N THR A 119 -28.22 -6.81 -18.63
CA THR A 119 -28.96 -8.04 -18.33
C THR A 119 -28.21 -9.02 -17.41
N THR A 120 -26.94 -8.73 -17.11
CA THR A 120 -26.11 -9.35 -16.09
C THR A 120 -25.33 -8.26 -15.34
N LEU A 121 -24.79 -8.58 -14.16
CA LEU A 121 -24.00 -7.63 -13.39
C LEU A 121 -22.62 -7.39 -14.03
N ASP A 122 -22.09 -8.36 -14.78
CA ASP A 122 -20.94 -8.19 -15.67
C ASP A 122 -21.21 -7.16 -16.77
N GLU A 123 -22.32 -7.28 -17.51
CA GLU A 123 -22.72 -6.30 -18.53
C GLU A 123 -22.93 -4.91 -17.92
N HIS A 124 -23.58 -4.85 -16.76
CA HIS A 124 -23.80 -3.62 -16.02
C HIS A 124 -22.49 -2.92 -15.67
N PHE A 125 -21.60 -3.57 -14.92
CA PHE A 125 -20.31 -2.97 -14.52
C PHE A 125 -19.34 -2.79 -15.69
N HIS A 126 -19.45 -3.56 -16.77
CA HIS A 126 -18.71 -3.27 -17.99
C HIS A 126 -19.16 -1.92 -18.58
N LYS A 127 -20.46 -1.70 -18.74
CA LYS A 127 -21.01 -0.44 -19.24
C LYS A 127 -20.68 0.72 -18.31
N LEU A 128 -20.86 0.57 -16.99
CA LEU A 128 -20.47 1.60 -16.02
C LEU A 128 -18.97 1.90 -16.09
N GLY A 129 -18.15 0.86 -16.27
CA GLY A 129 -16.71 0.99 -16.46
C GLY A 129 -16.33 1.72 -17.75
N VAL A 130 -17.06 1.53 -18.86
CA VAL A 130 -16.82 2.25 -20.13
C VAL A 130 -17.30 3.70 -20.04
N ASP A 131 -18.52 3.92 -19.55
CA ASP A 131 -19.12 5.24 -19.29
C ASP A 131 -18.21 6.09 -18.38
N ALA A 132 -17.72 5.51 -17.30
CA ALA A 132 -16.75 6.17 -16.43
C ALA A 132 -15.36 6.30 -17.07
N ALA A 133 -14.90 5.38 -17.93
CA ALA A 133 -13.55 5.41 -18.50
C ALA A 133 -13.36 6.36 -19.68
N GLU A 134 -14.36 6.52 -20.55
CA GLU A 134 -14.27 7.33 -21.76
C GLU A 134 -14.64 8.82 -21.48
N PRO A 135 -14.19 9.78 -22.30
CA PRO A 135 -13.25 9.66 -23.42
C PRO A 135 -11.78 9.56 -22.99
N PHE A 136 -11.49 9.61 -21.68
CA PHE A 136 -10.12 9.55 -21.15
C PHE A 136 -9.36 8.31 -21.58
N LEU A 137 -10.03 7.15 -21.62
CA LEU A 137 -9.42 5.90 -22.08
C LEU A 137 -9.07 5.95 -23.58
N THR A 138 -9.88 6.61 -24.42
CA THR A 138 -9.57 6.90 -25.82
C THR A 138 -8.39 7.85 -25.96
N TYR A 139 -8.37 8.98 -25.25
CA TYR A 139 -7.22 9.89 -25.24
C TYR A 139 -5.93 9.20 -24.76
N ALA A 140 -6.01 8.35 -23.74
CA ALA A 140 -4.89 7.53 -23.26
C ALA A 140 -4.38 6.54 -24.34
N LYS A 141 -5.29 5.80 -24.99
CA LYS A 141 -4.97 4.90 -26.12
C LYS A 141 -4.37 5.65 -27.32
N GLN A 142 -4.74 6.91 -27.54
CA GLN A 142 -4.18 7.77 -28.59
C GLN A 142 -2.79 8.29 -28.19
N PHE A 143 -2.61 8.80 -26.98
CA PHE A 143 -1.34 9.36 -26.52
C PHE A 143 -0.22 8.32 -26.38
N ALA A 144 -0.57 7.06 -26.08
CA ALA A 144 0.37 5.93 -26.11
C ALA A 144 0.78 5.49 -27.54
N ARG A 145 0.16 6.05 -28.59
CA ARG A 145 0.50 5.82 -30.00
C ARG A 145 1.11 7.05 -30.68
N ALA A 146 0.77 8.24 -30.20
CA ALA A 146 1.43 9.49 -30.57
C ALA A 146 2.89 9.50 -30.09
N ASN A 147 3.71 10.34 -30.72
CA ASN A 147 5.03 10.72 -30.22
C ASN A 147 5.00 12.21 -29.85
N THR A 148 5.80 12.61 -28.87
CA THR A 148 6.01 14.04 -28.58
C THR A 148 6.86 14.71 -29.67
N PRO A 149 6.67 16.03 -29.93
CA PRO A 149 7.51 16.79 -30.83
C PRO A 149 8.99 16.79 -30.40
N PRO A 150 9.94 17.13 -31.29
CA PRO A 150 11.33 17.35 -30.89
C PRO A 150 11.41 18.43 -29.80
N LYS A 151 12.24 18.16 -28.78
CA LYS A 151 12.48 19.09 -27.67
C LYS A 151 12.96 20.45 -28.19
N PRO A 152 12.52 21.59 -27.60
CA PRO A 152 13.07 22.90 -27.90
C PRO A 152 14.61 22.94 -27.82
N ARG A 153 15.24 23.72 -28.69
CA ARG A 153 16.70 23.93 -28.70
C ARG A 153 17.16 25.11 -27.84
N LYS A 154 16.22 25.93 -27.37
CA LYS A 154 16.43 27.09 -26.52
C LYS A 154 15.15 27.37 -25.76
N TRP A 155 15.29 27.73 -24.48
CA TRP A 155 14.18 28.07 -23.60
C TRP A 155 13.99 29.59 -23.50
N VAL A 156 12.76 30.02 -23.25
CA VAL A 156 12.42 31.43 -23.01
C VAL A 156 12.30 31.66 -21.51
N ARG A 157 13.16 32.53 -20.96
CA ARG A 157 13.10 32.95 -19.56
C ARG A 157 11.97 33.97 -19.38
N ARG A 158 10.77 33.50 -19.03
CA ARG A 158 9.55 34.29 -18.74
C ARG A 158 8.67 33.52 -17.74
N SER A 159 7.98 34.23 -16.85
CA SER A 159 7.01 33.65 -15.91
C SER A 159 5.77 33.09 -16.61
N GLY A 160 5.12 32.13 -15.95
CA GLY A 160 3.95 31.44 -16.50
C GLY A 160 4.31 30.47 -17.63
N TRP A 161 3.32 30.06 -18.43
CA TRP A 161 3.51 29.09 -19.50
C TRP A 161 4.01 29.74 -20.79
N THR A 162 5.11 29.21 -21.33
CA THR A 162 5.51 29.39 -22.73
C THR A 162 5.28 28.10 -23.49
N LYS A 163 4.58 28.21 -24.63
CA LYS A 163 4.34 27.19 -25.65
C LYS A 163 5.45 27.26 -26.71
N TYR A 164 5.92 26.10 -27.14
CA TYR A 164 7.01 25.93 -28.11
C TYR A 164 6.51 25.06 -29.26
N TYR A 165 6.46 25.64 -30.45
CA TYR A 165 6.03 24.97 -31.67
C TYR A 165 7.16 24.15 -32.31
N PRO A 166 6.86 23.07 -33.08
CA PRO A 166 7.88 22.27 -33.76
C PRO A 166 8.68 23.05 -34.83
N ASP A 167 8.16 24.18 -35.30
CA ASP A 167 8.82 25.11 -36.23
C ASP A 167 9.79 26.09 -35.54
N GLY A 168 9.88 26.07 -34.21
CA GLY A 168 10.73 26.95 -33.40
C GLY A 168 10.09 28.27 -32.98
N ARG A 169 8.83 28.55 -33.33
CA ARG A 169 8.09 29.69 -32.77
C ARG A 169 7.75 29.45 -31.30
N THR A 170 7.68 30.53 -30.52
CA THR A 170 7.29 30.52 -29.12
C THR A 170 6.16 31.51 -28.84
N GLU A 171 5.25 31.13 -27.96
CA GLU A 171 4.03 31.87 -27.64
C GLU A 171 3.78 31.80 -26.13
N GLN A 172 3.32 32.89 -25.52
CA GLN A 172 2.89 32.87 -24.12
C GLN A 172 1.42 32.46 -24.07
N VAL A 173 1.09 31.53 -23.17
CA VAL A 173 -0.27 31.04 -22.95
C VAL A 173 -0.58 31.03 -21.45
N ASP A 174 -1.86 31.06 -21.08
CA ASP A 174 -2.26 30.98 -19.67
C ASP A 174 -2.16 29.54 -19.12
N ALA A 175 -2.32 28.54 -20.00
CA ALA A 175 -2.26 27.12 -19.69
C ALA A 175 -1.93 26.27 -20.94
N PRO A 176 -1.49 24.99 -20.79
CA PRO A 176 -1.23 24.10 -21.92
C PRO A 176 -2.50 23.73 -22.70
N GLU A 177 -2.42 23.80 -24.03
CA GLU A 177 -3.51 23.40 -24.93
C GLU A 177 -3.52 21.89 -25.21
N GLY A 178 -4.61 21.41 -25.82
CA GLY A 178 -4.85 20.00 -26.10
C GLY A 178 -5.53 19.24 -24.96
N ASN A 179 -5.62 17.92 -25.11
CA ASN A 179 -6.34 16.99 -24.21
C ASN A 179 -5.45 15.84 -23.71
N MET A 180 -4.18 15.80 -24.15
CA MET A 180 -3.20 14.74 -23.88
C MET A 180 -1.86 15.41 -23.56
N LEU A 181 -1.34 15.20 -22.35
CA LEU A 181 -0.09 15.80 -21.88
C LEU A 181 0.74 14.76 -21.13
N ALA A 182 2.05 14.73 -21.36
CA ALA A 182 3.02 14.26 -20.38
C ALA A 182 3.49 15.47 -19.57
N PHE A 183 3.66 15.33 -18.26
CA PHE A 183 3.90 16.44 -17.32
C PHE A 183 4.88 16.02 -16.21
N ASP A 184 5.73 16.96 -15.79
CA ASP A 184 6.73 16.83 -14.71
C ASP A 184 6.97 18.22 -14.08
N THR A 185 7.27 18.28 -12.78
CA THR A 185 7.56 19.54 -12.08
C THR A 185 8.63 19.39 -10.99
N GLU A 186 9.54 20.38 -10.93
CA GLU A 186 10.61 20.43 -9.94
C GLU A 186 10.41 21.59 -8.96
N ILE A 187 10.88 21.36 -7.73
CA ILE A 187 10.74 22.23 -6.57
C ILE A 187 12.08 22.40 -5.86
N MET A 188 12.27 23.52 -5.16
CA MET A 188 13.45 23.72 -4.30
C MET A 188 13.15 23.22 -2.87
N TRP A 189 13.12 21.90 -2.69
CA TRP A 189 12.51 21.22 -1.52
C TRP A 189 13.10 21.55 -0.13
N LYS A 190 14.22 22.29 -0.05
CA LYS A 190 14.74 22.84 1.21
C LYS A 190 14.23 24.24 1.53
N ASP A 191 13.87 25.01 0.50
CA ASP A 191 13.46 26.41 0.62
C ASP A 191 11.92 26.54 0.55
N SER A 192 11.27 25.84 -0.38
CA SER A 192 9.81 25.85 -0.55
C SER A 192 9.26 24.53 -1.12
N PRO A 193 8.10 24.03 -0.66
CA PRO A 193 7.44 22.83 -1.20
C PRO A 193 6.65 23.08 -2.51
N PHE A 194 6.55 24.33 -2.95
CA PHE A 194 5.76 24.80 -4.10
C PHE A 194 6.52 24.70 -5.43
N ALA A 195 5.83 24.93 -6.55
CA ALA A 195 6.39 24.76 -7.89
C ALA A 195 7.43 25.86 -8.23
N VAL A 196 8.58 25.42 -8.73
CA VAL A 196 9.67 26.31 -9.18
C VAL A 196 9.76 26.31 -10.70
N MET A 197 9.64 25.14 -11.33
CA MET A 197 9.45 24.99 -12.78
C MET A 197 8.67 23.73 -13.14
N ALA A 198 8.13 23.67 -14.35
CA ALA A 198 7.51 22.47 -14.90
C ALA A 198 7.64 22.40 -16.42
N CYS A 199 7.64 21.18 -16.96
CA CYS A 199 7.60 20.92 -18.40
C CYS A 199 6.36 20.09 -18.74
N ALA A 200 5.77 20.35 -19.90
CA ALA A 200 4.73 19.51 -20.47
C ALA A 200 4.93 19.27 -21.97
N ALA A 201 4.53 18.11 -22.45
CA ALA A 201 4.57 17.76 -23.87
C ALA A 201 3.24 17.12 -24.29
N GLY A 202 2.57 17.75 -25.26
CA GLY A 202 1.46 17.12 -25.99
C GLY A 202 1.95 16.44 -27.28
N PRO A 203 1.05 15.95 -28.14
CA PRO A 203 1.38 15.50 -29.48
C PRO A 203 1.86 16.65 -30.40
N ASP A 204 1.34 17.86 -30.20
CA ASP A 204 1.46 18.97 -31.15
C ASP A 204 2.51 20.02 -30.76
N ALA A 205 2.72 20.24 -29.47
CA ALA A 205 3.60 21.28 -28.93
C ALA A 205 4.24 20.89 -27.59
N TRP A 206 5.35 21.57 -27.27
CA TRP A 206 5.97 21.59 -25.96
C TRP A 206 5.51 22.80 -25.15
N TYR A 207 5.56 22.70 -23.83
CA TYR A 207 5.31 23.80 -22.91
C TYR A 207 6.32 23.76 -21.77
N ALA A 208 6.74 24.94 -21.29
CA ALA A 208 7.47 25.08 -20.04
C ALA A 208 6.84 26.19 -19.20
N TRP A 209 6.75 25.96 -17.89
CA TRP A 209 6.26 26.92 -16.90
C TRP A 209 7.42 27.32 -15.99
N LEU A 210 7.56 28.62 -15.74
CA LEU A 210 8.49 29.15 -14.74
C LEU A 210 7.74 29.95 -13.67
N SER A 211 8.10 29.68 -12.42
CA SER A 211 7.58 30.41 -11.27
C SER A 211 8.01 31.89 -11.30
N PRO A 212 7.10 32.86 -11.11
CA PRO A 212 7.48 34.27 -10.99
C PRO A 212 8.37 34.51 -9.75
N TRP A 213 8.25 33.67 -8.72
CA TRP A 213 9.14 33.71 -7.55
C TRP A 213 10.58 33.34 -7.93
N LEU A 214 10.77 32.26 -8.69
CA LEU A 214 12.10 31.86 -9.18
C LEU A 214 12.78 33.01 -9.93
N LEU A 215 12.03 33.69 -10.81
CA LEU A 215 12.54 34.81 -11.61
C LEU A 215 12.78 36.09 -10.80
N GLY A 216 12.27 36.19 -9.58
CA GLY A 216 12.35 37.39 -8.73
C GLY A 216 11.33 38.47 -9.08
N GLU A 217 10.23 38.10 -9.73
CA GLU A 217 9.09 38.98 -10.05
C GLU A 217 8.12 39.12 -8.85
N THR A 218 8.19 38.19 -7.89
CA THR A 218 7.46 38.24 -6.62
C THR A 218 8.26 37.57 -5.50
N GLU A 219 8.03 38.00 -4.25
CA GLU A 219 8.59 37.35 -3.06
C GLU A 219 7.65 36.28 -2.46
N ASN A 220 6.44 36.10 -3.02
CA ASN A 220 5.56 34.98 -2.62
C ASN A 220 6.02 33.66 -3.26
N ASP A 221 6.59 32.77 -2.47
CA ASP A 221 7.05 31.43 -2.89
C ASP A 221 5.91 30.45 -3.21
N ARG A 222 4.69 30.73 -2.71
CA ARG A 222 3.50 29.86 -2.82
C ARG A 222 2.88 29.87 -4.23
N GLN A 223 3.65 29.40 -5.21
CA GLN A 223 3.26 29.37 -6.61
C GLN A 223 2.74 27.98 -7.01
N LEU A 224 1.57 27.95 -7.66
CA LEU A 224 0.93 26.75 -8.21
C LEU A 224 0.79 26.89 -9.72
N ILE A 225 0.74 25.75 -10.40
CA ILE A 225 0.75 25.66 -11.86
C ILE A 225 -0.69 25.59 -12.37
N PRO A 226 -1.17 26.55 -13.16
CA PRO A 226 -2.48 26.45 -13.79
C PRO A 226 -2.43 25.49 -14.97
N LEU A 227 -3.42 24.61 -15.10
CA LEU A 227 -3.69 23.85 -16.32
C LEU A 227 -4.94 24.36 -17.08
N GLY A 228 -5.57 25.43 -16.59
CA GLY A 228 -6.71 26.09 -17.20
C GLY A 228 -8.02 25.36 -16.94
N ASP A 229 -9.04 25.64 -17.75
CA ASP A 229 -10.44 25.19 -17.56
C ASP A 229 -10.57 23.78 -16.91
N PRO A 230 -11.06 23.67 -15.65
CA PRO A 230 -11.19 22.40 -14.94
C PRO A 230 -12.32 21.53 -15.47
N THR A 231 -13.22 22.05 -16.32
CA THR A 231 -14.27 21.28 -16.98
C THR A 231 -13.79 20.59 -18.25
N LYS A 232 -12.65 21.03 -18.81
CA LYS A 232 -12.05 20.42 -20.00
C LYS A 232 -11.42 19.06 -19.67
N GLU A 233 -11.77 18.07 -20.48
CA GLU A 233 -11.29 16.69 -20.34
C GLU A 233 -9.83 16.55 -20.78
N ARG A 234 -8.92 16.29 -19.84
CA ARG A 234 -7.49 16.05 -20.11
C ARG A 234 -7.03 14.70 -19.57
N VAL A 235 -6.12 14.05 -20.28
CA VAL A 235 -5.28 12.96 -19.76
C VAL A 235 -3.89 13.52 -19.51
N ILE A 236 -3.41 13.36 -18.27
CA ILE A 236 -2.11 13.86 -17.82
C ILE A 236 -1.29 12.65 -17.36
N VAL A 237 -0.15 12.43 -17.99
CA VAL A 237 0.75 11.30 -17.72
C VAL A 237 1.98 11.82 -16.98
N GLY A 238 2.26 11.24 -15.81
CA GLY A 238 3.46 11.55 -15.00
C GLY A 238 4.13 10.29 -14.46
N HIS A 239 5.14 10.47 -13.62
CA HIS A 239 5.80 9.37 -12.92
C HIS A 239 5.87 9.69 -11.43
N ASN A 240 5.15 8.91 -10.61
CA ASN A 240 4.75 9.34 -9.26
C ASN A 240 3.82 10.58 -9.29
N VAL A 241 2.87 10.60 -10.24
CA VAL A 241 2.07 11.78 -10.61
C VAL A 241 1.29 12.44 -9.47
N GLY A 242 1.05 11.73 -8.35
CA GLY A 242 0.48 12.33 -7.14
C GLY A 242 1.34 13.45 -6.54
N TYR A 243 2.67 13.39 -6.73
CA TYR A 243 3.61 14.46 -6.35
C TYR A 243 3.46 15.69 -7.24
N ASP A 244 3.35 15.49 -8.55
CA ASP A 244 3.23 16.56 -9.55
C ASP A 244 1.84 17.23 -9.44
N ARG A 245 0.80 16.41 -9.23
CA ARG A 245 -0.59 16.85 -9.01
C ARG A 245 -0.72 17.78 -7.81
N ALA A 246 0.06 17.58 -6.75
CA ALA A 246 0.08 18.46 -5.58
C ALA A 246 0.63 19.88 -5.86
N ARG A 247 0.98 20.21 -7.11
CA ARG A 247 1.38 21.56 -7.54
C ARG A 247 0.42 22.19 -8.56
N ILE A 248 -0.66 21.50 -8.92
CA ILE A 248 -1.64 21.98 -9.92
C ILE A 248 -2.72 22.80 -9.22
N LEU A 249 -2.99 24.00 -9.73
CA LEU A 249 -3.89 24.98 -9.13
C LEU A 249 -5.34 24.47 -9.03
N GLU A 250 -5.87 23.90 -10.11
CA GLU A 250 -7.29 23.56 -10.23
C GLU A 250 -7.69 22.31 -9.43
N GLU A 251 -6.72 21.53 -8.94
CA GLU A 251 -6.98 20.30 -8.18
C GLU A 251 -7.43 20.54 -6.74
N TYR A 252 -7.27 21.78 -6.27
CA TYR A 252 -7.61 22.30 -4.95
C TYR A 252 -9.05 22.87 -4.83
N ASP A 253 -9.91 22.65 -5.85
CA ASP A 253 -11.37 22.85 -5.74
C ASP A 253 -12.01 21.69 -4.93
N LEU A 254 -13.20 21.89 -4.37
CA LEU A 254 -14.06 20.82 -3.87
C LEU A 254 -14.66 20.00 -5.01
N LYS A 255 -15.09 20.65 -6.09
CA LYS A 255 -15.62 20.01 -7.29
C LYS A 255 -14.51 19.24 -8.00
N GLN A 256 -14.75 17.99 -8.38
CA GLN A 256 -13.76 17.18 -9.09
C GLN A 256 -13.54 17.74 -10.50
N THR A 257 -12.27 17.95 -10.87
CA THR A 257 -11.87 18.37 -12.22
C THR A 257 -12.12 17.26 -13.25
N ARG A 258 -12.14 17.60 -14.54
CA ARG A 258 -12.05 16.65 -15.65
C ARG A 258 -10.59 16.38 -16.06
N ASN A 259 -9.64 16.52 -15.12
CA ASN A 259 -8.27 16.06 -15.32
C ASN A 259 -8.14 14.57 -14.91
N SER A 260 -7.49 13.76 -15.74
CA SER A 260 -7.29 12.33 -15.50
C SER A 260 -5.81 11.98 -15.43
N PHE A 261 -5.30 11.85 -14.21
CA PHE A 261 -3.90 11.57 -13.93
C PHE A 261 -3.57 10.07 -14.03
N LEU A 262 -2.65 9.73 -14.93
CA LEU A 262 -2.15 8.38 -15.15
C LEU A 262 -0.70 8.27 -14.68
N ASP A 263 -0.49 7.53 -13.60
CA ASP A 263 0.83 7.29 -13.01
C ASP A 263 1.57 6.14 -13.70
N THR A 264 2.66 6.44 -14.40
CA THR A 264 3.51 5.41 -15.02
C THR A 264 4.16 4.47 -14.00
N MET A 265 4.36 4.90 -12.75
CA MET A 265 4.90 4.04 -11.69
C MET A 265 3.88 2.97 -11.28
N SER A 266 2.63 3.33 -11.04
CA SER A 266 1.52 2.40 -10.77
C SER A 266 1.29 1.42 -11.93
N LEU A 267 1.29 1.91 -13.17
CA LEU A 267 1.18 1.06 -14.37
C LEU A 267 2.35 0.06 -14.45
N HIS A 268 3.58 0.50 -14.16
CA HIS A 268 4.75 -0.38 -14.11
C HIS A 268 4.64 -1.43 -12.98
N VAL A 269 4.26 -1.04 -11.77
CA VAL A 269 4.16 -1.96 -10.62
C VAL A 269 3.12 -3.05 -10.86
N ALA A 270 2.00 -2.73 -11.49
CA ALA A 270 0.96 -3.70 -11.85
C ALA A 270 1.45 -4.77 -12.86
N VAL A 271 2.34 -4.40 -13.79
CA VAL A 271 2.82 -5.30 -14.87
C VAL A 271 4.12 -6.03 -14.50
N ASN A 272 5.09 -5.33 -13.92
CA ASN A 272 6.47 -5.80 -13.70
C ASN A 272 6.98 -5.53 -12.26
N GLY A 273 6.14 -5.14 -11.30
CA GLY A 273 6.56 -4.92 -9.91
C GLY A 273 7.00 -6.22 -9.20
N MET A 274 7.90 -6.10 -8.21
CA MET A 274 8.39 -7.21 -7.37
C MET A 274 7.76 -7.22 -5.97
N CYS A 275 7.63 -8.41 -5.36
CA CYS A 275 7.17 -8.56 -3.99
C CYS A 275 8.27 -8.17 -2.96
N SER A 276 7.89 -8.02 -1.69
CA SER A 276 8.83 -7.69 -0.61
C SER A 276 9.89 -8.78 -0.37
N GLN A 277 9.55 -10.06 -0.58
CA GLN A 277 10.47 -11.19 -0.45
C GLN A 277 11.50 -11.27 -1.60
N GLN A 278 11.16 -10.72 -2.78
CA GLN A 278 12.05 -10.67 -3.96
C GLN A 278 13.10 -9.56 -3.87
N ARG A 279 12.80 -8.45 -3.18
CA ARG A 279 13.69 -7.27 -3.10
C ARG A 279 15.13 -7.56 -2.66
N PRO A 280 15.42 -8.41 -1.63
CA PRO A 280 16.80 -8.70 -1.23
C PRO A 280 17.60 -9.43 -2.32
N THR A 281 17.01 -10.45 -2.96
CA THR A 281 17.64 -11.21 -4.06
C THR A 281 17.90 -10.29 -5.26
N TRP A 282 16.92 -9.47 -5.66
CA TRP A 282 17.09 -8.51 -6.75
C TRP A 282 18.20 -7.47 -6.45
N MET A 283 18.26 -6.96 -5.22
CA MET A 283 19.33 -6.04 -4.79
C MET A 283 20.73 -6.70 -4.82
N LYS A 284 20.83 -8.01 -4.49
CA LYS A 284 22.07 -8.77 -4.64
C LYS A 284 22.47 -8.88 -6.12
N HIS A 285 21.55 -9.27 -6.99
CA HIS A 285 21.81 -9.34 -8.44
C HIS A 285 22.15 -7.96 -9.04
N LYS A 286 21.48 -6.87 -8.64
CA LYS A 286 21.83 -5.51 -9.07
C LYS A 286 23.25 -5.13 -8.66
N LYS A 287 23.65 -5.37 -7.40
CA LYS A 287 25.03 -5.11 -6.94
C LYS A 287 26.06 -5.96 -7.67
N ASN A 288 25.77 -7.25 -7.90
CA ASN A 288 26.65 -8.14 -8.67
C ASN A 288 26.80 -7.68 -10.13
N ARG A 289 25.71 -7.24 -10.76
CA ARG A 289 25.72 -6.69 -12.13
C ARG A 289 26.45 -5.35 -12.21
N GLU A 290 26.21 -4.43 -11.28
CA GLU A 290 26.93 -3.15 -11.21
C GLU A 290 28.43 -3.33 -10.92
N LEU A 291 28.82 -4.37 -10.20
CA LEU A 291 30.22 -4.75 -10.02
C LEU A 291 30.83 -5.30 -11.31
N ARG A 292 30.13 -6.22 -12.02
CA ARG A 292 30.55 -6.71 -13.35
C ARG A 292 30.65 -5.57 -14.37
N ASP A 293 29.67 -4.66 -14.42
CA ASP A 293 29.63 -3.49 -15.30
C ASP A 293 30.76 -2.49 -15.02
N LYS A 294 31.27 -2.43 -13.78
CA LYS A 294 32.46 -1.63 -13.41
C LYS A 294 33.76 -2.31 -13.82
N ILE A 295 33.94 -3.59 -13.47
CA ILE A 295 35.15 -4.35 -13.82
C ILE A 295 35.32 -4.43 -15.35
N ALA A 296 34.23 -4.55 -16.11
CA ALA A 296 34.25 -4.53 -17.57
C ALA A 296 34.64 -3.16 -18.18
N LYS A 297 34.58 -2.07 -17.41
CA LYS A 297 35.05 -0.73 -17.81
C LYS A 297 36.50 -0.49 -17.37
N ASP A 298 36.88 -0.95 -16.19
CA ASP A 298 38.24 -0.82 -15.64
C ASP A 298 39.21 -1.83 -16.29
N THR A 299 39.54 -1.61 -17.57
CA THR A 299 40.25 -2.56 -18.45
C THR A 299 41.72 -2.86 -18.06
N THR A 300 42.19 -2.38 -16.91
CA THR A 300 43.61 -2.41 -16.51
C THR A 300 44.00 -3.52 -15.53
N ASN A 301 43.04 -4.24 -14.92
CA ASN A 301 43.33 -5.29 -13.92
C ASN A 301 43.05 -6.72 -14.44
N ILE A 302 44.11 -7.38 -14.90
CA ILE A 302 44.06 -8.77 -15.39
C ILE A 302 43.69 -9.74 -14.26
N GLU A 303 44.27 -9.60 -13.07
CA GLU A 303 43.96 -10.44 -11.89
C GLU A 303 42.47 -10.39 -11.49
N LEU A 304 41.83 -9.23 -11.65
CA LEU A 304 40.40 -9.03 -11.36
C LEU A 304 39.49 -9.70 -12.41
N THR A 305 40.03 -9.94 -13.61
CA THR A 305 39.37 -10.70 -14.67
C THR A 305 39.47 -12.22 -14.42
N GLU A 306 40.59 -12.71 -13.85
CA GLU A 306 40.69 -14.11 -13.41
C GLU A 306 39.78 -14.41 -12.22
N LEU A 307 39.61 -13.47 -11.28
CA LEU A 307 38.63 -13.59 -10.20
C LEU A 307 37.18 -13.76 -10.70
N LEU A 308 36.80 -13.09 -11.80
CA LEU A 308 35.50 -13.27 -12.44
C LEU A 308 35.33 -14.62 -13.13
N ASN A 309 36.42 -15.20 -13.66
CA ASN A 309 36.42 -16.52 -14.29
C ASN A 309 36.52 -17.67 -13.27
N SER A 310 36.84 -17.38 -12.00
CA SER A 310 36.77 -18.36 -10.93
C SER A 310 35.31 -18.76 -10.63
N ASN A 311 35.06 -20.04 -10.35
CA ASN A 311 33.71 -20.61 -10.21
C ASN A 311 32.91 -20.14 -8.96
N ALA A 312 33.34 -19.05 -8.31
CA ALA A 312 32.59 -18.40 -7.22
C ALA A 312 31.38 -17.58 -7.70
N PHE A 313 31.34 -17.20 -8.99
CA PHE A 313 30.31 -16.29 -9.55
C PHE A 313 29.40 -16.91 -10.62
N THR A 314 29.53 -18.21 -10.89
CA THR A 314 28.87 -18.91 -12.02
C THR A 314 27.83 -19.95 -11.61
N HIS A 315 27.50 -20.05 -10.31
CA HIS A 315 26.60 -21.06 -9.75
C HIS A 315 25.45 -20.55 -8.87
N GLU A 316 25.18 -19.24 -8.86
CA GLU A 316 23.84 -18.77 -8.45
C GLU A 316 22.91 -18.95 -9.65
N GLU A 317 21.82 -19.71 -9.48
CA GLU A 317 20.79 -19.87 -10.51
C GLU A 317 20.23 -18.47 -10.87
N GLU A 318 20.28 -18.09 -12.15
CA GLU A 318 19.67 -16.83 -12.59
C GLU A 318 18.13 -16.96 -12.52
N GLU A 319 17.57 -16.64 -11.35
CA GLU A 319 16.13 -16.69 -11.09
C GLU A 319 15.40 -15.84 -12.13
N LEU A 320 14.71 -16.49 -13.08
CA LEU A 320 14.25 -15.90 -14.35
C LEU A 320 13.31 -14.69 -14.20
N TRP A 321 12.74 -14.46 -13.02
CA TRP A 321 11.93 -13.29 -12.70
C TRP A 321 12.76 -12.02 -12.44
N VAL A 322 14.06 -12.13 -12.11
CA VAL A 322 14.93 -10.98 -11.82
C VAL A 322 15.05 -10.06 -13.05
N GLU A 323 15.08 -10.64 -14.25
CA GLU A 323 15.03 -9.91 -15.53
C GLU A 323 13.62 -9.46 -15.94
N ARG A 324 12.59 -9.75 -15.14
CA ARG A 324 11.18 -9.38 -15.39
C ARG A 324 10.67 -8.28 -14.45
N SER A 325 11.57 -7.69 -13.65
CA SER A 325 11.23 -6.68 -12.66
C SER A 325 12.31 -5.62 -12.44
N SER A 326 11.89 -4.44 -11.99
CA SER A 326 12.76 -3.34 -11.58
C SER A 326 12.22 -2.63 -10.33
N ILE A 327 13.05 -1.81 -9.70
CA ILE A 327 12.60 -0.87 -8.66
C ILE A 327 11.76 0.23 -9.32
N ASN A 328 10.76 0.70 -8.59
CA ASN A 328 9.77 1.66 -9.03
C ASN A 328 10.30 3.03 -9.56
N SER A 329 11.59 3.36 -9.44
CA SER A 329 12.11 4.71 -9.76
C SER A 329 12.20 4.96 -11.27
N LEU A 330 11.91 6.18 -11.75
CA LEU A 330 11.94 6.51 -13.18
C LEU A 330 13.23 6.04 -13.87
N ARG A 331 14.38 6.16 -13.20
CA ARG A 331 15.68 5.65 -13.67
C ARG A 331 15.73 4.14 -13.80
N ASP A 332 15.33 3.40 -12.78
CA ASP A 332 15.34 1.93 -12.81
C ASP A 332 14.33 1.39 -13.84
N VAL A 333 13.15 2.04 -13.94
CA VAL A 333 12.09 1.73 -14.90
C VAL A 333 12.48 2.07 -16.34
N ALA A 334 13.14 3.22 -16.58
CA ALA A 334 13.68 3.58 -17.90
C ALA A 334 14.87 2.70 -18.30
N LYS A 335 15.75 2.33 -17.36
CA LYS A 335 16.83 1.36 -17.62
C LYS A 335 16.28 -0.02 -17.95
N PHE A 336 15.14 -0.39 -17.36
CA PHE A 336 14.45 -1.67 -17.61
C PHE A 336 13.72 -1.70 -18.96
N HIS A 337 12.83 -0.75 -19.26
CA HIS A 337 12.03 -0.76 -20.49
C HIS A 337 12.72 -0.17 -21.72
N LEU A 338 13.59 0.82 -21.54
CA LEU A 338 14.21 1.60 -22.64
C LEU A 338 15.72 1.36 -22.77
N GLY A 339 16.36 0.72 -21.78
CA GLY A 339 17.82 0.60 -21.69
C GLY A 339 18.55 1.92 -21.37
N VAL A 340 17.81 3.01 -21.15
CA VAL A 340 18.36 4.36 -20.92
C VAL A 340 18.80 4.52 -19.48
N SER A 341 19.98 5.11 -19.25
CA SER A 341 20.44 5.51 -17.91
C SER A 341 20.28 7.01 -17.74
N ILE A 342 19.56 7.43 -16.69
CA ILE A 342 19.35 8.83 -16.33
C ILE A 342 20.43 9.25 -15.34
N ASP A 343 20.97 10.46 -15.49
CA ASP A 343 21.90 11.05 -14.53
C ASP A 343 21.18 11.51 -13.25
N LYS A 344 21.91 11.69 -12.14
CA LYS A 344 21.40 12.18 -10.85
C LYS A 344 21.87 13.60 -10.53
N GLU A 345 23.09 13.91 -10.95
CA GLU A 345 23.88 15.01 -10.38
C GLU A 345 23.30 16.39 -10.73
N ILE A 346 22.56 16.48 -11.85
CA ILE A 346 21.83 17.69 -12.26
C ILE A 346 20.62 17.97 -11.34
N ARG A 347 19.92 16.93 -10.86
CA ARG A 347 18.72 17.09 -10.03
C ARG A 347 19.04 17.57 -8.63
N ASP A 348 20.14 17.10 -8.06
CA ASP A 348 20.56 17.46 -6.70
C ASP A 348 20.81 18.97 -6.57
N ALA A 349 21.04 19.69 -7.68
CA ALA A 349 21.13 21.16 -7.73
C ALA A 349 19.89 21.89 -7.17
N PHE A 350 18.68 21.35 -7.34
CA PHE A 350 17.46 21.94 -6.74
C PHE A 350 17.42 21.86 -5.21
N GLY A 351 18.23 20.99 -4.61
CA GLY A 351 18.43 20.90 -3.17
C GLY A 351 19.73 21.55 -2.68
N GLU A 352 20.72 21.81 -3.53
CA GLU A 352 22.03 22.33 -3.11
C GLU A 352 22.28 23.80 -3.47
N LEU A 353 21.58 24.35 -4.46
CA LEU A 353 21.71 25.74 -4.89
C LEU A 353 20.58 26.61 -4.35
N ASP A 354 20.86 27.92 -4.24
CA ASP A 354 19.85 28.93 -3.92
C ASP A 354 19.06 29.38 -5.17
N ARG A 355 18.07 30.26 -4.98
CA ARG A 355 17.23 30.81 -6.06
C ARG A 355 18.07 31.36 -7.22
N LYS A 356 19.24 31.93 -6.91
CA LYS A 356 20.17 32.46 -7.91
C LYS A 356 20.93 31.35 -8.65
N GLY A 357 21.51 30.37 -7.96
CA GLY A 357 22.22 29.26 -8.60
C GLY A 357 21.31 28.43 -9.52
N VAL A 358 20.03 28.26 -9.17
CA VAL A 358 19.01 27.65 -10.04
C VAL A 358 18.74 28.51 -11.29
N LEU A 359 18.65 29.85 -11.14
CA LEU A 359 18.50 30.77 -12.28
C LEU A 359 19.73 30.81 -13.20
N ASP A 360 20.94 30.72 -12.64
CA ASP A 360 22.20 30.75 -13.40
C ASP A 360 22.41 29.44 -14.20
N LYS A 361 21.73 28.34 -13.82
CA LYS A 361 21.68 27.04 -14.53
C LYS A 361 20.37 26.78 -15.30
N LEU A 362 19.51 27.79 -15.49
CA LEU A 362 18.12 27.59 -15.94
C LEU A 362 17.94 26.76 -17.23
N GLU A 363 18.79 26.97 -18.25
CA GLU A 363 18.68 26.20 -19.52
C GLU A 363 19.06 24.71 -19.33
N GLU A 364 19.99 24.38 -18.42
CA GLU A 364 20.40 23.01 -18.09
C GLU A 364 19.29 22.26 -17.31
N LEU A 365 18.65 22.96 -16.37
CA LEU A 365 17.60 22.40 -15.52
C LEU A 365 16.27 22.20 -16.27
N LEU A 366 15.92 23.12 -17.18
CA LEU A 366 14.80 22.91 -18.12
C LEU A 366 15.09 21.76 -19.11
N ASP A 367 16.34 21.63 -19.55
CA ASP A 367 16.77 20.51 -20.40
C ASP A 367 16.68 19.15 -19.69
N TYR A 368 16.91 19.11 -18.37
CA TYR A 368 16.70 17.96 -17.50
C TYR A 368 15.21 17.61 -17.35
N CYS A 369 14.38 18.57 -16.91
CA CYS A 369 12.94 18.34 -16.71
C CYS A 369 12.24 17.91 -18.01
N ALA A 370 12.57 18.55 -19.14
CA ALA A 370 12.08 18.12 -20.45
C ALA A 370 12.59 16.73 -20.88
N ALA A 371 13.76 16.27 -20.42
CA ALA A 371 14.21 14.91 -20.66
C ALA A 371 13.42 13.88 -19.84
N ASP A 372 13.12 14.15 -18.57
CA ASP A 372 12.29 13.27 -17.72
C ASP A 372 10.84 13.20 -18.23
N VAL A 373 10.27 14.28 -18.80
CA VAL A 373 8.99 14.23 -19.55
C VAL A 373 9.06 13.30 -20.76
N VAL A 374 10.12 13.37 -21.59
CA VAL A 374 10.30 12.47 -22.75
C VAL A 374 10.44 11.01 -22.30
N ILE A 375 11.19 10.76 -21.24
CA ILE A 375 11.43 9.40 -20.72
C ILE A 375 10.13 8.85 -20.13
N THR A 376 9.38 9.64 -19.36
CA THR A 376 8.07 9.28 -18.82
C THR A 376 7.07 8.94 -19.92
N HIS A 377 6.99 9.73 -20.99
CA HIS A 377 6.13 9.41 -22.14
C HIS A 377 6.56 8.13 -22.86
N ARG A 378 7.87 7.89 -23.06
CA ARG A 378 8.36 6.64 -23.68
C ARG A 378 8.14 5.41 -22.80
N VAL A 379 8.26 5.54 -21.48
CA VAL A 379 7.88 4.47 -20.53
C VAL A 379 6.37 4.22 -20.65
N TYR A 380 5.54 5.28 -20.67
CA TYR A 380 4.09 5.19 -20.82
C TYR A 380 3.65 4.44 -22.10
N GLN A 381 4.26 4.74 -23.26
CA GLN A 381 4.04 4.03 -24.52
C GLN A 381 4.20 2.51 -24.40
N ILE A 382 5.05 2.02 -23.48
CA ILE A 382 5.28 0.59 -23.23
C ILE A 382 4.38 0.05 -22.11
N VAL A 383 4.33 0.72 -20.95
CA VAL A 383 3.63 0.17 -19.77
C VAL A 383 2.11 0.26 -19.88
N PHE A 384 1.56 1.25 -20.58
CA PHE A 384 0.10 1.42 -20.67
C PHE A 384 -0.58 0.33 -21.52
N PRO A 385 -0.10 -0.02 -22.73
CA PRO A 385 -0.63 -1.17 -23.48
C PRO A 385 -0.49 -2.50 -22.72
N ASN A 386 0.62 -2.69 -21.97
CA ASN A 386 0.82 -3.89 -21.16
C ASN A 386 -0.13 -3.92 -19.95
N PHE A 387 -0.37 -2.78 -19.30
CA PHE A 387 -1.37 -2.65 -18.24
C PHE A 387 -2.76 -3.04 -18.73
N LEU A 388 -3.19 -2.61 -19.92
CA LEU A 388 -4.50 -3.02 -20.49
C LEU A 388 -4.58 -4.52 -20.81
N GLN A 389 -3.45 -5.21 -21.01
CA GLN A 389 -3.43 -6.68 -21.12
C GLN A 389 -3.43 -7.39 -19.75
N VAL A 390 -2.92 -6.75 -18.71
CA VAL A 390 -2.91 -7.28 -17.33
C VAL A 390 -4.24 -7.02 -16.64
N CYS A 391 -4.81 -5.82 -16.76
CA CYS A 391 -6.10 -5.40 -16.22
C CYS A 391 -7.10 -5.11 -17.36
N PRO A 392 -7.72 -6.15 -17.97
CA PRO A 392 -8.52 -5.99 -19.20
C PRO A 392 -9.95 -5.47 -19.00
N HIS A 393 -10.43 -5.30 -17.76
CA HIS A 393 -11.78 -4.78 -17.49
C HIS A 393 -11.77 -3.24 -17.33
N PRO A 394 -12.67 -2.50 -17.99
CA PRO A 394 -12.62 -1.03 -18.04
C PRO A 394 -12.74 -0.36 -16.67
N VAL A 395 -13.47 -0.97 -15.72
CA VAL A 395 -13.55 -0.56 -14.30
C VAL A 395 -12.16 -0.35 -13.68
N SER A 396 -11.18 -1.20 -14.00
CA SER A 396 -9.81 -1.07 -13.45
C SER A 396 -9.01 0.10 -14.03
N PHE A 397 -9.46 0.72 -15.13
CA PHE A 397 -8.94 2.00 -15.59
C PHE A 397 -9.76 3.17 -15.02
N ALA A 398 -11.09 3.06 -15.02
CA ALA A 398 -11.98 4.11 -14.51
C ALA A 398 -11.71 4.44 -13.03
N ALA A 399 -11.58 3.42 -12.17
CA ALA A 399 -11.30 3.62 -10.74
C ALA A 399 -9.95 4.31 -10.49
N LEU A 400 -8.93 4.09 -11.33
CA LEU A 400 -7.61 4.74 -11.19
C LEU A 400 -7.70 6.25 -11.28
N ARG A 401 -8.54 6.82 -12.17
CA ARG A 401 -8.73 8.28 -12.24
C ARG A 401 -9.20 8.83 -10.90
N HIS A 402 -10.19 8.19 -10.29
CA HIS A 402 -10.75 8.64 -9.01
C HIS A 402 -9.70 8.52 -7.89
N LEU A 403 -9.00 7.37 -7.80
CA LEU A 403 -7.91 7.15 -6.83
C LEU A 403 -6.75 8.16 -6.97
N SER A 404 -6.42 8.62 -8.19
CA SER A 404 -5.42 9.67 -8.41
C SER A 404 -5.90 11.08 -8.00
N SER A 405 -7.21 11.30 -7.83
CA SER A 405 -7.84 12.63 -7.72
C SER A 405 -8.39 12.99 -6.33
N VAL A 406 -8.03 12.17 -5.33
CA VAL A 406 -8.36 12.31 -3.89
C VAL A 406 -8.00 13.68 -3.30
N ILE A 407 -8.74 14.09 -2.27
CA ILE A 407 -8.60 15.39 -1.59
C ILE A 407 -9.01 15.28 -0.11
N LEU A 408 -8.25 15.94 0.77
CA LEU A 408 -8.53 16.01 2.20
C LEU A 408 -8.68 17.49 2.62
N PRO A 409 -9.89 17.95 2.97
CA PRO A 409 -10.09 19.28 3.53
C PRO A 409 -9.57 19.38 4.97
N VAL A 410 -8.97 20.51 5.30
CA VAL A 410 -8.45 20.88 6.61
C VAL A 410 -8.82 22.35 6.91
N ASN A 411 -8.55 22.81 8.11
CA ASN A 411 -8.62 24.24 8.46
C ASN A 411 -7.48 24.58 9.43
N LYS A 412 -7.48 25.79 9.99
CA LYS A 412 -6.44 26.28 10.92
C LYS A 412 -6.24 25.44 12.20
N SER A 413 -7.12 24.48 12.50
CA SER A 413 -6.85 23.46 13.53
C SER A 413 -5.65 22.56 13.16
N TRP A 414 -5.27 22.47 11.89
CA TRP A 414 -4.09 21.71 11.43
C TRP A 414 -2.77 22.28 11.98
N GLU A 415 -2.54 23.58 11.81
CA GLU A 415 -1.38 24.28 12.39
C GLU A 415 -1.39 24.19 13.92
N SER A 416 -2.57 24.38 14.51
CA SER A 416 -2.78 24.26 15.96
C SER A 416 -2.44 22.84 16.47
N TYR A 417 -2.82 21.80 15.72
CA TYR A 417 -2.52 20.41 16.01
C TYR A 417 -1.02 20.11 15.93
N ILE A 418 -0.33 20.55 14.88
CA ILE A 418 1.13 20.36 14.75
C ILE A 418 1.85 21.06 15.91
N ALA A 419 1.48 22.30 16.23
CA ALA A 419 2.04 23.05 17.36
C ALA A 419 1.77 22.35 18.71
N ASN A 420 0.54 21.90 18.96
CA ASN A 420 0.17 21.23 20.21
C ASN A 420 0.82 19.85 20.36
N ALA A 421 0.93 19.07 19.28
CA ALA A 421 1.58 17.76 19.27
C ALA A 421 3.10 17.89 19.47
N GLU A 422 3.75 18.86 18.81
CA GLU A 422 5.18 19.12 18.96
C GLU A 422 5.52 19.70 20.35
N ALA A 423 4.74 20.68 20.84
CA ALA A 423 4.91 21.22 22.19
C ALA A 423 4.65 20.16 23.28
N THR A 424 3.68 19.26 23.07
CA THR A 424 3.45 18.11 23.96
C THR A 424 4.60 17.11 23.89
N TYR A 425 5.13 16.83 22.69
CA TYR A 425 6.30 15.97 22.53
C TYR A 425 7.52 16.53 23.27
N HIS A 426 7.87 17.80 23.08
CA HIS A 426 8.94 18.46 23.82
C HIS A 426 8.69 18.43 25.33
N ARG A 427 7.54 18.89 25.81
CA ARG A 427 7.19 18.87 27.24
C ARG A 427 7.35 17.48 27.89
N LEU A 428 7.04 16.40 27.16
CA LEU A 428 7.22 15.03 27.65
C LEU A 428 8.67 14.55 27.50
N SER A 429 9.36 14.87 26.41
CA SER A 429 10.76 14.48 26.15
C SER A 429 11.72 15.18 27.11
N ASP A 430 11.55 16.48 27.30
CA ASP A 430 12.44 17.33 28.07
C ASP A 430 12.30 17.03 29.57
N ALA A 431 11.06 16.87 30.07
CA ALA A 431 10.80 16.40 31.44
C ALA A 431 11.36 14.97 31.69
N VAL A 432 11.47 14.13 30.65
CA VAL A 432 12.15 12.83 30.76
C VAL A 432 13.67 12.99 30.81
N GLN A 433 14.23 13.90 30.01
CA GLN A 433 15.65 14.20 29.95
C GLN A 433 16.13 14.83 31.27
N GLU A 434 15.47 15.87 31.78
CA GLU A 434 15.78 16.51 33.08
C GLU A 434 15.88 15.52 34.23
N ARG A 435 14.92 14.58 34.33
CA ARG A 435 14.91 13.56 35.38
C ARG A 435 16.02 12.52 35.19
N LEU A 436 16.36 12.15 33.96
CA LEU A 436 17.51 11.30 33.65
C LEU A 436 18.85 12.01 33.94
N VAL A 437 18.94 13.33 33.70
CA VAL A 437 20.09 14.15 34.07
C VAL A 437 20.26 14.21 35.58
N SER A 438 19.19 14.48 36.35
CA SER A 438 19.24 14.46 37.82
C SER A 438 19.68 13.10 38.39
N LEU A 439 19.29 11.99 37.76
CA LEU A 439 19.78 10.65 38.14
C LEU A 439 21.26 10.44 37.77
N ALA A 440 21.71 10.95 36.61
CA ALA A 440 23.13 10.92 36.23
C ALA A 440 24.00 11.79 37.16
N GLU A 441 23.49 12.93 37.62
CA GLU A 441 24.19 13.81 38.58
C GLU A 441 24.27 13.17 39.97
N LYS A 442 23.20 12.56 40.46
CA LYS A 442 23.21 11.76 41.71
C LYS A 442 24.16 10.56 41.63
N ALA A 443 24.25 9.91 40.47
CA ALA A 443 25.27 8.88 40.25
C ALA A 443 26.69 9.48 40.26
N LEU A 444 26.90 10.70 39.76
CA LEU A 444 28.19 11.37 39.79
C LEU A 444 28.65 11.74 41.21
N GLU A 445 27.73 11.99 42.16
CA GLU A 445 28.04 12.29 43.57
C GLU A 445 28.78 11.15 44.32
N ILE A 446 28.69 9.91 43.83
CA ILE A 446 29.40 8.76 44.43
C ILE A 446 30.75 8.45 43.77
N LYS A 447 31.19 9.18 42.74
CA LYS A 447 32.41 8.87 41.96
C LYS A 447 33.67 8.64 42.82
N ASP A 448 33.85 9.44 43.87
CA ASP A 448 35.02 9.44 44.76
C ASP A 448 34.91 8.36 45.86
N LYS A 449 33.82 7.58 45.88
CA LYS A 449 33.45 6.63 46.94
C LYS A 449 33.44 5.21 46.35
N ALA A 450 34.63 4.67 46.06
CA ALA A 450 34.82 3.38 45.38
C ALA A 450 33.98 2.23 45.97
N GLU A 451 33.96 2.11 47.30
CA GLU A 451 33.17 1.09 48.01
C GLU A 451 31.65 1.24 47.78
N LYS A 452 31.14 2.43 47.47
CA LYS A 452 29.70 2.66 47.27
C LYS A 452 29.24 2.32 45.86
N TRP A 453 30.00 2.67 44.81
CA TRP A 453 29.65 2.24 43.45
C TRP A 453 30.05 0.80 43.16
N GLY A 454 31.11 0.27 43.80
CA GLY A 454 31.56 -1.11 43.61
C GLY A 454 30.62 -2.16 44.24
N ASN A 455 29.96 -1.84 45.36
CA ASN A 455 28.98 -2.73 45.99
C ASN A 455 27.55 -2.62 45.39
N ASP A 456 27.30 -1.63 44.52
CA ASP A 456 25.98 -1.40 43.94
C ASP A 456 25.82 -2.15 42.60
N PRO A 457 24.83 -3.06 42.46
CA PRO A 457 24.70 -3.93 41.29
C PRO A 457 24.55 -3.21 39.94
N TRP A 458 24.03 -1.97 39.94
CA TRP A 458 23.82 -1.18 38.73
C TRP A 458 24.96 -0.19 38.48
N MET A 459 25.47 0.46 39.53
CA MET A 459 26.52 1.47 39.39
C MET A 459 27.89 0.86 39.08
N GLN A 460 28.19 -0.37 39.54
CA GLN A 460 29.42 -1.09 39.18
C GLN A 460 29.59 -1.32 37.66
N GLN A 461 28.50 -1.30 36.89
CA GLN A 461 28.49 -1.52 35.44
C GLN A 461 28.85 -0.26 34.63
N LEU A 462 29.03 0.89 35.28
CA LEU A 462 29.43 2.14 34.64
C LEU A 462 30.96 2.26 34.54
N ASP A 463 31.47 2.83 33.46
CA ASP A 463 32.91 3.04 33.27
C ASP A 463 33.43 4.22 34.12
N TRP A 464 33.79 3.91 35.37
CA TRP A 464 34.39 4.84 36.33
C TRP A 464 35.85 5.22 36.04
N SER A 465 36.43 4.75 34.94
CA SER A 465 37.83 5.03 34.60
C SER A 465 38.06 6.47 34.13
N GLY A 466 39.33 6.81 33.88
CA GLY A 466 39.72 8.05 33.22
C GLY A 466 39.50 9.34 34.02
N GLN A 467 39.22 9.28 35.32
CA GLN A 467 38.95 10.46 36.17
C GLN A 467 40.16 11.41 36.30
N GLU A 468 41.36 10.94 36.00
CA GLU A 468 42.61 11.71 36.00
C GLU A 468 42.53 13.02 35.18
N ILE A 469 43.07 14.10 35.75
CA ILE A 469 43.29 15.37 35.04
C ILE A 469 44.70 15.32 34.44
N LYS A 470 44.79 15.26 33.10
CA LYS A 470 46.09 15.20 32.42
C LYS A 470 46.79 16.55 32.52
N MET A 471 47.99 16.56 33.07
CA MET A 471 48.82 17.75 33.24
C MET A 471 49.94 17.78 32.20
N VAL A 472 50.19 18.97 31.63
CA VAL A 472 51.33 19.25 30.76
C VAL A 472 52.34 20.14 31.48
N LYS A 473 53.60 20.12 31.04
CA LYS A 473 54.64 21.01 31.56
C LYS A 473 54.21 22.48 31.42
N GLY A 474 54.62 23.30 32.38
CA GLY A 474 54.40 24.75 32.36
C GLY A 474 55.07 25.43 31.16
N LYS A 475 54.76 26.71 30.91
CA LYS A 475 55.26 27.43 29.73
C LYS A 475 56.75 27.81 29.84
N LYS A 476 57.26 27.95 31.07
CA LYS A 476 58.66 28.27 31.38
C LYS A 476 59.30 27.14 32.21
N LYS A 477 60.63 27.11 32.22
CA LYS A 477 61.41 26.31 33.19
C LYS A 477 61.09 26.86 34.60
N ASN A 478 60.65 25.99 35.50
CA ASN A 478 60.12 26.26 36.84
C ASN A 478 58.65 26.75 36.93
N ASP A 479 57.87 26.82 35.84
CA ASP A 479 56.41 26.92 35.95
C ASP A 479 55.83 25.59 36.48
N PRO A 480 54.78 25.59 37.34
CA PRO A 480 54.09 24.38 37.76
C PRO A 480 53.40 23.67 36.57
N PRO A 481 53.14 22.36 36.66
CA PRO A 481 52.32 21.65 35.68
C PRO A 481 50.93 22.27 35.57
N ARG A 482 50.42 22.41 34.35
CA ARG A 482 49.10 22.99 34.05
C ARG A 482 48.19 21.94 33.40
N PRO A 483 46.87 21.98 33.55
CA PRO A 483 45.98 21.09 32.82
C PRO A 483 46.21 21.16 31.30
N ALA A 484 46.19 20.01 30.63
CA ALA A 484 46.19 19.94 29.17
C ALA A 484 44.96 20.68 28.62
N ALA A 485 45.17 21.52 27.61
CA ALA A 485 44.10 22.31 27.01
C ALA A 485 43.11 21.41 26.24
N ARG A 486 41.85 21.84 26.15
CA ARG A 486 40.75 21.12 25.45
C ARG A 486 40.44 19.71 25.98
N GLN A 487 40.75 19.42 27.25
CA GLN A 487 40.26 18.21 27.91
C GLN A 487 38.73 18.24 28.05
N LYS A 488 38.08 17.16 27.62
CA LYS A 488 36.64 16.92 27.74
C LYS A 488 36.28 16.59 29.20
N LYS A 489 35.50 17.46 29.87
CA LYS A 489 35.04 17.33 31.27
C LYS A 489 36.11 16.71 32.23
N PRO A 490 37.25 17.39 32.50
CA PRO A 490 38.30 16.86 33.36
C PRO A 490 37.80 16.58 34.80
N GLY A 491 38.36 15.59 35.48
CA GLY A 491 37.94 15.21 36.84
C GLY A 491 36.64 14.38 36.92
N MET A 492 36.11 13.91 35.79
CA MET A 492 34.86 13.13 35.69
C MET A 492 35.12 11.73 35.10
N PRO A 493 34.30 10.71 35.44
CA PRO A 493 34.44 9.35 34.91
C PRO A 493 34.12 9.28 33.41
N GLN A 494 34.64 8.25 32.76
CA GLN A 494 34.52 8.06 31.31
C GLN A 494 33.06 7.90 30.86
N TRP A 495 32.23 7.16 31.61
CA TRP A 495 30.79 7.02 31.31
C TRP A 495 30.07 8.37 31.24
N TYR A 496 30.42 9.32 32.11
CA TYR A 496 29.80 10.65 32.16
C TYR A 496 30.33 11.55 31.04
N LYS A 497 31.62 11.45 30.72
CA LYS A 497 32.23 12.14 29.57
C LYS A 497 31.55 11.77 28.26
N ASP A 498 31.19 10.51 28.06
CA ASP A 498 30.66 10.05 26.76
C ASP A 498 29.22 10.46 26.48
N LEU A 499 28.48 10.93 27.50
CA LEU A 499 27.19 11.61 27.32
C LEU A 499 27.31 12.98 26.63
N PHE A 500 28.51 13.56 26.51
CA PHE A 500 28.71 14.86 25.86
C PHE A 500 29.34 14.67 24.46
N PRO A 501 28.63 14.95 23.34
CA PRO A 501 29.22 14.82 22.00
C PRO A 501 30.39 15.78 21.75
N LYS A 502 30.34 16.98 22.34
CA LYS A 502 31.42 17.99 22.41
C LYS A 502 31.47 18.50 23.86
N ASN A 503 32.59 19.07 24.30
CA ASN A 503 32.74 19.54 25.70
C ASN A 503 31.65 20.53 26.13
N ASP A 504 31.19 21.34 25.17
CA ASP A 504 30.29 22.48 25.36
C ASP A 504 28.89 22.20 24.76
N ALA A 505 28.62 20.95 24.37
CA ALA A 505 27.29 20.48 23.97
C ALA A 505 26.42 20.17 25.20
N PRO A 506 25.08 20.16 25.07
CA PRO A 506 24.20 19.60 26.09
C PRO A 506 24.46 18.09 26.30
N ILE A 507 24.03 17.59 27.46
CA ILE A 507 24.13 16.18 27.84
C ILE A 507 23.14 15.33 27.03
N ASN A 508 23.67 14.41 26.22
CA ASN A 508 22.91 13.53 25.34
C ASN A 508 22.50 12.24 26.06
N ILE A 509 21.49 12.36 26.93
CA ILE A 509 20.90 11.25 27.67
C ILE A 509 19.42 11.08 27.31
N THR A 510 19.05 9.84 26.98
CA THR A 510 17.67 9.47 26.61
C THR A 510 17.36 8.08 27.15
N VAL A 511 16.08 7.69 27.15
CA VAL A 511 15.62 6.31 27.39
C VAL A 511 16.15 5.26 26.38
N ARG A 512 16.88 5.68 25.33
CA ARG A 512 17.57 4.79 24.38
C ARG A 512 19.07 4.67 24.65
N THR A 513 19.64 5.51 25.52
CA THR A 513 21.06 5.50 25.87
C THR A 513 21.37 4.30 26.79
N ARG A 514 22.45 3.55 26.53
CA ARG A 514 22.78 2.28 27.24
C ARG A 514 22.85 2.41 28.77
N ILE A 515 23.17 3.58 29.32
CA ILE A 515 23.20 3.76 30.79
C ILE A 515 21.83 4.03 31.43
N ALA A 516 20.80 4.36 30.66
CA ALA A 516 19.49 4.73 31.23
C ALA A 516 18.83 3.58 32.04
N PRO A 517 18.90 2.30 31.62
CA PRO A 517 18.47 1.17 32.46
C PRO A 517 19.20 1.04 33.81
N LEU A 518 20.46 1.49 33.90
CA LEU A 518 21.27 1.45 35.13
C LEU A 518 20.92 2.63 36.05
N LEU A 519 20.78 3.83 35.49
CA LEU A 519 20.35 5.02 36.23
C LEU A 519 18.90 4.92 36.71
N LEU A 520 18.03 4.24 35.95
CA LEU A 520 16.67 3.87 36.36
C LEU A 520 16.62 2.58 37.20
N ARG A 521 17.77 1.97 37.53
CA ARG A 521 17.89 0.80 38.42
C ARG A 521 16.87 -0.30 38.11
N LEU A 522 16.80 -0.68 36.83
CA LEU A 522 15.81 -1.64 36.34
C LEU A 522 16.10 -3.05 36.85
N SER A 523 15.05 -3.82 37.12
CA SER A 523 15.11 -5.20 37.57
C SER A 523 14.05 -6.10 36.92
N TRP A 524 14.29 -7.41 36.88
CA TRP A 524 13.40 -8.42 36.32
C TRP A 524 13.05 -9.47 37.39
N ASP A 525 11.76 -9.65 37.70
CA ASP A 525 11.27 -10.41 38.87
C ASP A 525 12.03 -10.03 40.18
N GLY A 526 12.38 -8.75 40.33
CA GLY A 526 13.18 -8.19 41.44
C GLY A 526 14.71 -8.23 41.26
N TYR A 527 15.23 -8.96 40.27
CA TYR A 527 16.68 -9.14 40.07
C TYR A 527 17.31 -8.06 39.16
N PRO A 528 18.47 -7.48 39.53
CA PRO A 528 19.10 -6.41 38.76
C PRO A 528 19.42 -6.81 37.31
N LEU A 529 19.22 -5.87 36.38
CA LEU A 529 19.62 -6.05 34.97
C LEU A 529 21.13 -5.86 34.76
N PHE A 530 21.71 -6.69 33.89
CA PHE A 530 23.12 -6.63 33.49
C PHE A 530 23.27 -6.62 31.97
N TRP A 531 24.22 -5.83 31.46
CA TRP A 531 24.56 -5.81 30.04
C TRP A 531 25.66 -6.81 29.68
N SER A 532 25.42 -7.64 28.68
CA SER A 532 26.38 -8.52 27.99
C SER A 532 26.52 -8.06 26.53
N ASP A 533 27.75 -7.97 26.01
CA ASP A 533 27.98 -7.60 24.60
C ASP A 533 27.56 -8.73 23.64
N THR A 534 27.38 -9.95 24.15
CA THR A 534 26.81 -11.10 23.42
C THR A 534 25.27 -11.06 23.42
N TYR A 535 24.65 -11.19 24.61
CA TYR A 535 23.22 -11.43 24.78
C TYR A 535 22.37 -10.15 24.96
N GLY A 536 22.99 -8.98 25.06
CA GLY A 536 22.33 -7.72 25.39
C GLY A 536 21.96 -7.66 26.88
N TRP A 537 20.78 -7.15 27.20
CA TRP A 537 20.30 -7.12 28.57
C TRP A 537 19.89 -8.52 29.06
N THR A 538 20.39 -8.85 30.25
CA THR A 538 20.18 -10.08 31.02
C THR A 538 19.74 -9.71 32.44
N PHE A 539 19.33 -10.68 33.25
CA PHE A 539 19.11 -10.48 34.69
C PHE A 539 19.88 -11.51 35.53
N ARG A 540 20.41 -11.06 36.67
CA ARG A 540 21.34 -11.82 37.54
C ARG A 540 20.59 -12.50 38.69
N VAL A 541 20.53 -13.83 38.70
CA VAL A 541 19.80 -14.62 39.71
C VAL A 541 20.78 -15.43 40.57
N PRO A 542 20.63 -15.49 41.91
CA PRO A 542 21.39 -16.40 42.76
C PRO A 542 21.23 -17.86 42.31
N ARG A 543 22.32 -18.64 42.36
CA ARG A 543 22.32 -20.03 41.86
C ARG A 543 21.36 -20.97 42.59
N SER A 544 20.91 -20.61 43.79
CA SER A 544 19.84 -21.29 44.53
C SER A 544 18.46 -21.19 43.86
N GLU A 545 18.17 -20.08 43.17
CA GLU A 545 16.89 -19.84 42.49
C GLU A 545 16.92 -20.12 40.98
N SER A 546 18.07 -20.48 40.40
CA SER A 546 18.16 -20.72 38.94
C SER A 546 17.14 -21.73 38.42
N SER A 547 16.83 -22.77 39.21
CA SER A 547 15.84 -23.82 38.89
C SER A 547 14.44 -23.27 38.57
N LYS A 548 14.04 -22.16 39.20
CA LYS A 548 12.76 -21.46 38.97
C LYS A 548 12.65 -20.91 37.53
N TYR A 549 13.74 -20.40 36.99
CA TYR A 549 13.79 -19.80 35.65
C TYR A 549 14.10 -20.84 34.56
N THR A 550 14.89 -21.87 34.89
CA THR A 550 15.06 -23.06 34.04
C THR A 550 13.73 -23.81 33.86
N ALA A 551 12.93 -23.97 34.91
CA ALA A 551 11.59 -24.57 34.81
C ALA A 551 10.62 -23.72 33.97
N ARG A 552 10.76 -22.39 34.00
CA ARG A 552 10.06 -21.44 33.10
C ARG A 552 10.68 -21.36 31.69
N GLN A 553 11.62 -22.24 31.35
CA GLN A 553 12.29 -22.33 30.04
C GLN A 553 12.93 -21.01 29.57
N MET A 554 13.39 -20.17 30.49
CA MET A 554 14.23 -19.01 30.16
C MET A 554 15.65 -19.48 29.82
N ILE A 555 16.25 -18.86 28.79
CA ILE A 555 17.58 -19.23 28.30
C ILE A 555 18.64 -18.74 29.31
N PRO A 556 19.43 -19.63 29.93
CA PRO A 556 20.62 -19.24 30.66
C PRO A 556 21.69 -18.73 29.67
N CYS A 557 22.43 -17.70 30.07
CA CYS A 557 23.51 -17.15 29.26
C CYS A 557 24.80 -17.91 29.51
N ASP A 558 25.53 -18.27 28.45
CA ASP A 558 26.87 -18.83 28.54
C ASP A 558 27.89 -17.72 28.28
N PHE A 559 28.68 -17.37 29.30
CA PHE A 559 29.69 -16.31 29.23
C PHE A 559 31.10 -16.83 29.00
N THR A 560 31.26 -18.06 28.49
CA THR A 560 32.57 -18.60 28.04
C THR A 560 33.25 -17.68 27.02
N ASP A 561 32.50 -17.15 26.05
CA ASP A 561 33.01 -16.24 24.99
C ASP A 561 32.76 -14.74 25.26
N GLU A 562 32.21 -14.37 26.42
CA GLU A 562 31.88 -12.97 26.74
C GLU A 562 33.15 -12.14 27.04
N PRO A 563 33.32 -10.94 26.43
CA PRO A 563 34.50 -10.09 26.65
C PRO A 563 34.53 -9.40 28.03
N ILE A 564 33.41 -9.35 28.75
CA ILE A 564 33.28 -8.69 30.05
C ILE A 564 33.68 -9.67 31.17
N ALA A 565 34.95 -9.62 31.62
CA ALA A 565 35.52 -10.52 32.62
C ALA A 565 34.66 -10.66 33.91
N ALA A 566 34.11 -9.55 34.40
CA ALA A 566 33.27 -9.54 35.61
C ALA A 566 31.99 -10.41 35.52
N LEU A 567 31.50 -10.70 34.31
CA LEU A 567 30.38 -11.63 34.11
C LEU A 567 30.85 -13.10 34.08
N LYS A 568 32.08 -13.34 33.62
CA LYS A 568 32.70 -14.66 33.47
C LYS A 568 33.21 -15.23 34.80
N GLU A 569 33.58 -14.36 35.73
CA GLU A 569 34.13 -14.70 37.05
C GLU A 569 33.05 -14.85 38.15
N ASP A 570 31.79 -14.49 37.89
CA ASP A 570 30.68 -14.55 38.85
C ASP A 570 30.08 -15.97 39.03
N HIS A 571 30.85 -16.86 39.66
CA HIS A 571 30.46 -18.26 39.87
C HIS A 571 29.28 -18.48 40.85
N ALA A 572 28.86 -17.43 41.58
CA ALA A 572 27.80 -17.47 42.59
C ALA A 572 26.39 -17.29 42.01
N ASN A 573 26.27 -16.77 40.79
CA ASN A 573 25.00 -16.42 40.15
C ASN A 573 24.84 -17.12 38.80
N VAL A 574 23.62 -17.05 38.26
CA VAL A 574 23.26 -17.50 36.91
C VAL A 574 22.51 -16.37 36.23
N TYR A 575 22.86 -16.09 34.98
CA TYR A 575 22.31 -14.99 34.21
C TYR A 575 21.32 -15.51 33.17
N PHE A 576 20.16 -14.88 33.06
CA PHE A 576 19.10 -15.28 32.13
C PHE A 576 18.82 -14.18 31.11
N LYS A 577 18.61 -14.58 29.85
CA LYS A 577 18.36 -13.68 28.72
C LYS A 577 16.94 -13.10 28.80
N LEU A 578 16.79 -11.79 28.62
CA LEU A 578 15.45 -11.18 28.54
C LEU A 578 14.70 -11.69 27.30
N PRO A 579 13.40 -12.04 27.41
CA PRO A 579 12.57 -12.40 26.26
C PRO A 579 12.58 -11.33 25.16
N HIS A 580 12.48 -11.73 23.90
CA HIS A 580 12.43 -10.80 22.76
C HIS A 580 11.35 -11.21 21.75
N LYS A 581 10.62 -10.21 21.22
CA LYS A 581 9.48 -10.41 20.31
C LYS A 581 9.84 -11.23 19.06
N ASP A 582 11.04 -11.00 18.51
CA ASP A 582 11.46 -11.61 17.24
C ASP A 582 12.03 -13.04 17.40
N GLY A 583 11.90 -13.62 18.59
CA GLY A 583 12.25 -15.01 18.89
C GLY A 583 13.49 -15.17 19.79
N PRO A 584 13.82 -16.41 20.20
CA PRO A 584 14.80 -16.66 21.26
C PRO A 584 16.25 -16.35 20.88
N SER A 585 16.58 -16.30 19.59
CA SER A 585 17.90 -15.92 19.06
C SER A 585 18.16 -14.41 19.19
N ALA A 586 17.16 -13.57 18.90
CA ALA A 586 17.26 -12.11 18.99
C ALA A 586 17.55 -11.63 20.43
N ARG A 587 18.24 -10.49 20.56
CA ARG A 587 18.74 -9.97 21.85
C ARG A 587 18.04 -8.69 22.30
N CYS A 588 17.82 -8.54 23.61
CA CYS A 588 17.29 -7.32 24.18
C CYS A 588 18.36 -6.22 24.15
N ALA A 589 18.32 -5.32 23.17
CA ALA A 589 19.21 -4.16 23.12
C ALA A 589 18.72 -2.98 23.99
N ASN A 590 17.41 -2.88 24.22
CA ASN A 590 16.79 -1.81 25.01
C ASN A 590 15.54 -2.32 25.76
N PRO A 591 15.57 -2.41 27.11
CA PRO A 591 14.43 -2.84 27.92
C PRO A 591 13.38 -1.74 28.08
N MET A 592 13.70 -0.49 27.73
CA MET A 592 12.77 0.65 27.66
C MET A 592 12.07 0.75 26.29
N ALA A 593 12.18 -0.27 25.43
CA ALA A 593 11.45 -0.34 24.17
C ALA A 593 9.98 -0.74 24.40
N LYS A 594 9.07 -0.24 23.55
CA LYS A 594 7.62 -0.49 23.60
C LYS A 594 7.21 -1.96 23.83
N GLY A 595 7.98 -2.92 23.32
CA GLY A 595 7.72 -4.35 23.50
C GLY A 595 7.77 -4.84 24.96
N TYR A 596 8.38 -4.07 25.87
CA TYR A 596 8.54 -4.43 27.27
C TYR A 596 7.49 -3.78 28.21
N LEU A 597 6.66 -2.86 27.72
CA LEU A 597 5.62 -2.19 28.52
C LEU A 597 4.70 -3.20 29.23
N ALA A 598 4.28 -4.26 28.54
CA ALA A 598 3.42 -5.30 29.10
C ALA A 598 4.09 -6.18 30.18
N TYR A 599 5.43 -6.19 30.27
CA TYR A 599 6.14 -6.79 31.41
C TYR A 599 6.24 -5.80 32.59
N PHE A 600 6.28 -4.49 32.30
CA PHE A 600 6.25 -3.44 33.31
C PHE A 600 4.87 -3.34 33.99
N GLU A 601 3.79 -3.39 33.20
CA GLU A 601 2.40 -3.44 33.69
C GLU A 601 2.13 -4.66 34.59
N LYS A 602 2.82 -5.78 34.34
CA LYS A 602 2.75 -7.02 35.13
C LYS A 602 3.70 -7.04 36.35
N GLY A 603 4.54 -6.02 36.53
CA GLY A 603 5.58 -5.98 37.56
C GLY A 603 6.78 -6.93 37.33
N THR A 604 6.77 -7.71 36.24
CA THR A 604 7.87 -8.60 35.83
C THR A 604 9.12 -7.82 35.45
N LEU A 605 8.96 -6.66 34.81
CA LEU A 605 10.01 -5.64 34.69
C LEU A 605 9.67 -4.51 35.67
N SER A 606 10.63 -4.07 36.48
CA SER A 606 10.39 -3.04 37.49
C SER A 606 11.60 -2.12 37.68
N SER A 607 11.51 -1.20 38.63
CA SER A 607 12.52 -0.19 38.95
C SER A 607 12.43 0.20 40.42
N GLU A 608 13.55 0.59 41.04
CA GLU A 608 13.56 1.27 42.34
C GLU A 608 12.79 2.61 42.30
N TYR A 609 12.73 3.27 41.14
CA TYR A 609 12.07 4.56 40.96
C TYR A 609 10.72 4.41 40.24
N PRO A 610 9.59 4.79 40.86
CA PRO A 610 8.28 4.80 40.19
C PRO A 610 8.29 5.54 38.84
N TYR A 611 9.12 6.58 38.75
CA TYR A 611 9.37 7.36 37.54
C TYR A 611 9.81 6.52 36.31
N ALA A 612 10.47 5.37 36.47
CA ALA A 612 10.81 4.54 35.30
C ALA A 612 9.57 4.07 34.53
N LYS A 613 8.42 3.92 35.21
CA LYS A 613 7.12 3.65 34.59
C LYS A 613 6.69 4.82 33.71
N GLU A 614 6.66 6.02 34.30
CA GLU A 614 6.31 7.27 33.59
C GLU A 614 7.23 7.46 32.37
N ALA A 615 8.55 7.30 32.52
CA ALA A 615 9.50 7.43 31.42
C ALA A 615 9.23 6.43 30.27
N LEU A 616 8.82 5.20 30.60
CA LEU A 616 8.47 4.17 29.63
C LEU A 616 7.13 4.48 28.92
N GLU A 617 6.13 4.92 29.67
CA GLU A 617 4.81 5.33 29.16
C GLU A 617 4.90 6.59 28.29
N MET A 618 5.70 7.58 28.69
CA MET A 618 5.98 8.80 27.93
C MET A 618 6.72 8.46 26.62
N ASN A 619 7.74 7.59 26.67
CA ASN A 619 8.42 7.08 25.47
C ASN A 619 7.46 6.31 24.55
N ALA A 620 6.61 5.44 25.09
CA ALA A 620 5.61 4.71 24.31
C ALA A 620 4.56 5.65 23.69
N SER A 621 4.19 6.73 24.38
CA SER A 621 3.25 7.76 23.92
C SER A 621 3.84 8.61 22.79
N CYS A 622 5.10 9.01 22.91
CA CYS A 622 5.81 9.80 21.90
C CYS A 622 6.30 8.95 20.72
N SER A 623 6.43 7.62 20.87
CA SER A 623 6.93 6.72 19.83
C SER A 623 6.14 6.76 18.52
N TYR A 624 4.84 7.11 18.55
CA TYR A 624 4.08 7.35 17.32
C TYR A 624 4.51 8.66 16.65
N TRP A 625 4.44 9.79 17.37
CA TRP A 625 4.86 11.09 16.87
C TRP A 625 6.28 11.06 16.30
N ILE A 626 7.27 10.54 17.02
CA ILE A 626 8.66 10.41 16.55
C ILE A 626 8.77 9.67 15.20
N SER A 627 7.86 8.75 14.90
CA SER A 627 7.85 8.01 13.63
C SER A 627 7.02 8.67 12.51
N ALA A 628 6.12 9.58 12.85
CA ALA A 628 5.13 10.17 11.93
C ALA A 628 5.36 11.67 11.66
N ARG A 629 5.93 12.40 12.62
CA ARG A 629 6.20 13.84 12.63
C ARG A 629 6.70 14.36 11.29
N ASP A 630 7.81 13.83 10.79
CA ASP A 630 8.44 14.34 9.56
C ASP A 630 7.58 14.09 8.30
N ARG A 631 6.70 13.09 8.32
CA ARG A 631 5.72 12.79 7.26
C ARG A 631 4.47 13.67 7.35
N ILE A 632 4.09 14.07 8.57
CA ILE A 632 2.97 14.98 8.85
C ILE A 632 3.37 16.43 8.54
N MET A 633 4.56 16.86 8.98
CA MET A 633 5.10 18.21 8.76
C MET A 633 5.47 18.49 7.29
N SER A 634 5.69 17.44 6.47
CA SER A 634 5.94 17.57 5.03
C SER A 634 4.68 17.49 4.16
N GLN A 635 3.47 17.44 4.76
CA GLN A 635 2.23 17.57 3.99
C GLN A 635 2.07 18.99 3.44
N LEU A 636 1.92 19.10 2.13
CA LEU A 636 1.62 20.38 1.47
C LEU A 636 0.15 20.74 1.69
N VAL A 637 -0.09 21.71 2.58
CA VAL A 637 -1.38 22.38 2.76
C VAL A 637 -1.40 23.62 1.89
N VAL A 638 -2.49 23.81 1.14
CA VAL A 638 -2.80 25.06 0.45
C VAL A 638 -4.10 25.60 1.02
N TYR A 639 -4.12 26.85 1.48
CA TYR A 639 -5.34 27.51 1.90
C TYR A 639 -6.02 28.23 0.74
N GLU A 640 -7.33 28.42 0.80
CA GLU A 640 -8.05 29.21 -0.22
C GLU A 640 -7.46 30.63 -0.37
N ASN A 641 -6.90 31.19 0.69
CA ASN A 641 -6.23 32.50 0.71
C ASN A 641 -4.91 32.54 -0.10
N ASP A 642 -4.27 31.39 -0.33
CA ASP A 642 -3.08 31.26 -1.18
C ASP A 642 -3.47 31.22 -2.67
N ILE A 643 -4.70 30.75 -2.97
CA ILE A 643 -5.26 30.58 -4.32
C ILE A 643 -5.97 31.86 -4.79
N GLN A 644 -6.77 32.48 -3.91
CA GLN A 644 -7.51 33.71 -4.14
C GLN A 644 -7.31 34.64 -2.94
N GLN A 645 -7.04 35.93 -3.17
CA GLN A 645 -6.83 36.92 -2.10
C GLN A 645 -8.14 37.36 -1.39
N SER A 646 -9.08 36.42 -1.21
CA SER A 646 -10.24 36.58 -0.33
C SER A 646 -9.77 36.71 1.13
N ARG A 647 -10.46 37.53 1.93
CA ARG A 647 -10.19 37.65 3.37
C ARG A 647 -11.11 36.79 4.24
N ALA A 648 -12.06 36.07 3.62
CA ALA A 648 -13.11 35.34 4.34
C ALA A 648 -12.76 33.88 4.64
N ALA A 649 -11.91 33.25 3.82
CA ALA A 649 -11.71 31.81 3.88
C ALA A 649 -10.76 31.36 4.99
N GLN A 650 -11.08 30.24 5.62
CA GLN A 650 -10.23 29.57 6.62
C GLN A 650 -10.01 28.07 6.32
N ASN A 651 -10.58 27.59 5.21
CA ASN A 651 -10.37 26.25 4.70
C ASN A 651 -9.00 26.15 4.03
N GLY A 652 -8.39 24.99 4.16
CA GLY A 652 -7.28 24.56 3.33
C GLY A 652 -7.47 23.11 2.90
N PHE A 653 -6.59 22.67 2.02
CA PHE A 653 -6.71 21.40 1.34
C PHE A 653 -5.34 20.74 1.25
N ILE A 654 -5.33 19.43 1.48
CA ILE A 654 -4.19 18.55 1.25
C ILE A 654 -4.57 17.62 0.11
N LEU A 655 -3.65 17.42 -0.84
CA LEU A 655 -3.78 16.44 -1.91
C LEU A 655 -2.85 15.26 -1.58
N PRO A 656 -3.38 14.12 -1.08
CA PRO A 656 -2.56 12.96 -0.77
C PRO A 656 -1.80 12.46 -2.00
N GLN A 657 -0.49 12.25 -1.85
CA GLN A 657 0.39 11.72 -2.90
C GLN A 657 0.22 10.20 -3.05
N VAL A 658 -1.03 9.78 -3.31
CA VAL A 658 -1.40 8.37 -3.49
C VAL A 658 -0.82 7.84 -4.80
N ILE A 659 -0.18 6.68 -4.71
CA ILE A 659 0.25 5.83 -5.81
C ILE A 659 -0.85 4.76 -5.95
N PRO A 660 -1.79 4.86 -6.91
CA PRO A 660 -2.99 4.01 -6.92
C PRO A 660 -2.73 2.50 -7.00
N MET A 661 -1.65 2.07 -7.65
CA MET A 661 -1.19 0.67 -7.62
C MET A 661 0.26 0.57 -7.15
N GLY A 662 0.54 1.03 -5.93
CA GLY A 662 1.88 1.02 -5.35
C GLY A 662 2.39 -0.37 -4.92
N THR A 663 1.53 -1.39 -4.85
CA THR A 663 1.90 -2.78 -4.56
C THR A 663 1.65 -3.73 -5.73
N ILE A 664 2.31 -4.90 -5.74
CA ILE A 664 1.98 -6.00 -6.66
C ILE A 664 0.54 -6.52 -6.50
N THR A 665 -0.11 -6.27 -5.36
CA THR A 665 -1.53 -6.58 -5.11
C THR A 665 -2.45 -5.48 -5.63
N ARG A 666 -1.92 -4.51 -6.38
CA ARG A 666 -2.60 -3.32 -6.92
C ARG A 666 -3.18 -2.38 -5.85
N ARG A 667 -2.78 -2.53 -4.58
CA ARG A 667 -3.24 -1.65 -3.49
C ARG A 667 -2.56 -0.30 -3.59
N ALA A 668 -3.33 0.74 -3.24
CA ALA A 668 -2.83 2.10 -3.12
C ALA A 668 -1.73 2.19 -2.05
N VAL A 669 -0.73 3.05 -2.30
CA VAL A 669 0.35 3.35 -1.35
C VAL A 669 0.52 4.85 -1.21
N GLU A 670 0.56 5.32 0.03
CA GLU A 670 0.95 6.67 0.43
C GLU A 670 1.54 6.54 1.85
N ASN A 671 2.49 7.41 2.19
CA ASN A 671 3.32 7.24 3.38
C ASN A 671 2.66 7.71 4.69
N THR A 672 1.53 8.40 4.67
CA THR A 672 1.05 9.22 5.80
C THR A 672 -0.37 8.84 6.20
N TRP A 673 -1.33 9.11 5.32
CA TRP A 673 -2.76 8.88 5.46
C TRP A 673 -3.11 7.39 5.38
N LEU A 674 -2.51 6.67 4.42
CA LEU A 674 -2.68 5.21 4.31
C LEU A 674 -1.88 4.43 5.37
N THR A 675 -1.19 5.11 6.28
CA THR A 675 -0.60 4.52 7.50
C THR A 675 -1.06 5.22 8.79
N ALA A 676 -2.06 6.10 8.71
CA ALA A 676 -2.54 6.89 9.84
C ALA A 676 -3.27 5.99 10.86
N SER A 677 -2.76 5.95 12.09
CA SER A 677 -3.42 5.21 13.17
C SER A 677 -4.60 6.00 13.72
N ASN A 678 -5.68 5.31 14.08
CA ASN A 678 -6.78 5.91 14.83
C ASN A 678 -6.30 6.49 16.17
N ALA A 679 -7.01 7.51 16.67
CA ALA A 679 -6.73 8.21 17.92
C ALA A 679 -6.62 7.25 19.12
N LYS A 680 -5.64 7.49 19.99
CA LYS A 680 -5.43 6.74 21.23
C LYS A 680 -5.05 7.67 22.37
N LYS A 681 -5.76 7.52 23.49
CA LYS A 681 -5.60 8.33 24.73
C LYS A 681 -4.18 8.32 25.30
N ASN A 682 -3.35 7.34 24.91
CA ASN A 682 -1.94 7.22 25.28
C ASN A 682 -0.95 7.44 24.12
N ARG A 683 -1.26 8.26 23.10
CA ARG A 683 -0.32 8.59 22.00
C ARG A 683 -0.45 10.02 21.50
N VAL A 684 0.66 10.76 21.60
CA VAL A 684 0.80 12.12 21.05
C VAL A 684 0.60 12.10 19.54
N GLY A 685 -0.22 13.02 19.03
CA GLY A 685 -0.48 13.22 17.60
C GLY A 685 -1.30 12.11 16.92
N SER A 686 -1.83 11.13 17.64
CA SER A 686 -2.59 10.01 17.06
C SER A 686 -3.98 10.38 16.54
N GLU A 687 -4.45 11.58 16.85
CA GLU A 687 -5.69 12.19 16.38
C GLU A 687 -5.64 12.65 14.90
N LEU A 688 -4.53 12.42 14.19
CA LEU A 688 -4.24 12.89 12.81
C LEU A 688 -5.43 12.80 11.85
N LYS A 689 -6.15 11.66 11.79
CA LYS A 689 -7.30 11.50 10.90
C LYS A 689 -8.35 12.61 11.14
N ALA A 690 -8.69 12.90 12.40
CA ALA A 690 -9.76 13.85 12.78
C ALA A 690 -9.37 15.33 12.67
N MET A 691 -8.16 15.63 12.20
CA MET A 691 -7.75 16.98 11.78
C MET A 691 -8.11 17.27 10.32
N VAL A 692 -8.44 16.23 9.55
CA VAL A 692 -9.20 16.36 8.30
C VAL A 692 -10.66 16.61 8.67
N ARG A 693 -11.19 17.73 8.21
CA ARG A 693 -12.52 18.24 8.57
C ARG A 693 -13.23 18.75 7.32
N ALA A 694 -14.48 18.36 7.14
CA ALA A 694 -15.30 18.89 6.06
C ALA A 694 -15.48 20.42 6.23
N PRO A 695 -15.50 21.20 5.13
CA PRO A 695 -15.83 22.62 5.19
C PRO A 695 -17.33 22.80 5.47
N GLU A 696 -17.72 24.03 5.79
CA GLU A 696 -19.12 24.38 6.10
C GLU A 696 -20.07 24.00 4.95
N GLY A 697 -21.19 23.35 5.28
CA GLY A 697 -22.14 22.80 4.31
C GLY A 697 -21.77 21.44 3.70
N TYR A 698 -20.68 20.81 4.14
CA TYR A 698 -20.25 19.47 3.71
C TYR A 698 -20.05 18.51 4.91
N VAL A 699 -20.17 17.23 4.63
CA VAL A 699 -19.91 16.10 5.55
C VAL A 699 -19.16 14.99 4.82
N PHE A 700 -18.42 14.17 5.56
CA PHE A 700 -17.96 12.89 5.06
C PHE A 700 -19.09 11.87 5.13
N VAL A 701 -19.28 11.10 4.06
CA VAL A 701 -20.17 9.93 4.00
C VAL A 701 -19.33 8.73 3.55
N GLY A 702 -19.42 7.60 4.24
CA GLY A 702 -18.63 6.43 3.87
C GLY A 702 -18.84 5.23 4.76
N ALA A 703 -18.16 4.12 4.47
CA ALA A 703 -18.30 2.87 5.22
C ALA A 703 -17.00 2.06 5.22
N ASP A 704 -16.94 1.05 6.10
CA ASP A 704 -15.90 0.04 6.20
C ASP A 704 -16.46 -1.28 5.62
N VAL A 705 -15.75 -1.94 4.69
CA VAL A 705 -16.26 -3.17 4.06
C VAL A 705 -16.08 -4.37 5.01
N ASP A 706 -17.11 -4.65 5.82
CA ASP A 706 -17.11 -5.72 6.83
C ASP A 706 -16.49 -7.04 6.33
N SER A 707 -15.29 -7.30 6.85
CA SER A 707 -14.51 -8.52 6.62
C SER A 707 -14.28 -8.86 5.14
N GLU A 708 -14.13 -7.86 4.26
CA GLU A 708 -13.97 -7.99 2.80
C GLU A 708 -13.17 -9.23 2.36
N GLU A 709 -11.89 -9.29 2.74
CA GLU A 709 -10.96 -10.34 2.32
C GLU A 709 -11.36 -11.75 2.80
N LEU A 710 -11.99 -11.83 3.98
CA LEU A 710 -12.50 -13.09 4.53
C LEU A 710 -13.78 -13.54 3.80
N TRP A 711 -14.67 -12.61 3.48
CA TRP A 711 -15.87 -12.89 2.68
C TRP A 711 -15.49 -13.35 1.27
N ILE A 712 -14.53 -12.69 0.61
CA ILE A 712 -14.00 -13.11 -0.69
C ILE A 712 -13.41 -14.53 -0.61
N ALA A 713 -12.58 -14.82 0.40
CA ALA A 713 -11.99 -16.15 0.58
C ALA A 713 -13.06 -17.24 0.84
N SER A 714 -14.12 -16.90 1.58
CA SER A 714 -15.27 -17.78 1.83
C SER A 714 -16.07 -18.07 0.55
N VAL A 715 -16.44 -17.04 -0.22
CA VAL A 715 -17.20 -17.15 -1.47
C VAL A 715 -16.43 -17.96 -2.53
N VAL A 716 -15.11 -17.82 -2.60
CA VAL A 716 -14.23 -18.66 -3.45
C VAL A 716 -14.23 -20.14 -3.02
N GLY A 717 -14.47 -20.43 -1.75
CA GLY A 717 -14.71 -21.80 -1.27
C GLY A 717 -16.11 -22.32 -1.60
N ASP A 718 -17.13 -21.52 -1.30
CA ASP A 718 -18.56 -21.82 -1.52
C ASP A 718 -18.90 -22.07 -3.01
N ALA A 719 -18.14 -21.46 -3.93
CA ALA A 719 -18.19 -21.75 -5.36
C ALA A 719 -18.02 -23.24 -5.71
N THR A 720 -17.37 -24.03 -4.84
CA THR A 720 -17.24 -25.49 -4.98
C THR A 720 -18.59 -26.21 -4.82
N PHE A 721 -19.49 -25.66 -4.01
CA PHE A 721 -20.84 -26.19 -3.76
C PHE A 721 -21.94 -25.43 -4.54
N ARG A 722 -21.61 -24.27 -5.14
CA ARG A 722 -22.53 -23.33 -5.80
C ARG A 722 -23.64 -22.77 -4.88
N ILE A 723 -23.37 -22.68 -3.58
CA ILE A 723 -24.31 -22.21 -2.56
C ILE A 723 -23.54 -21.47 -1.45
N HIS A 724 -23.98 -20.25 -1.13
CA HIS A 724 -23.39 -19.45 -0.04
C HIS A 724 -23.52 -20.15 1.30
N GLY A 725 -22.42 -20.22 2.05
CA GLY A 725 -22.33 -20.94 3.32
C GLY A 725 -22.17 -22.46 3.20
N GLY A 726 -22.06 -23.03 1.98
CA GLY A 726 -21.88 -24.47 1.79
C GLY A 726 -20.58 -25.03 2.38
N ASN A 727 -19.55 -24.20 2.47
CA ASN A 727 -18.27 -24.47 3.12
C ASN A 727 -18.28 -23.94 4.57
N ALA A 728 -17.62 -24.64 5.50
CA ALA A 728 -17.67 -24.32 6.93
C ALA A 728 -17.19 -22.89 7.24
N ILE A 729 -16.17 -22.37 6.55
CA ILE A 729 -15.74 -20.96 6.70
C ILE A 729 -16.77 -19.96 6.17
N GLY A 730 -17.51 -20.27 5.11
CA GLY A 730 -18.61 -19.45 4.61
C GLY A 730 -19.73 -19.35 5.64
N PHE A 731 -20.16 -20.49 6.18
CA PHE A 731 -21.15 -20.53 7.26
C PHE A 731 -20.69 -19.74 8.50
N MET A 732 -19.44 -19.94 8.95
CA MET A 732 -18.84 -19.18 10.07
C MET A 732 -18.61 -17.69 9.78
N THR A 733 -18.75 -17.23 8.53
CA THR A 733 -18.63 -15.82 8.12
C THR A 733 -20.02 -15.17 7.95
N LEU A 734 -21.04 -15.93 7.56
CA LEU A 734 -22.39 -15.41 7.23
C LEU A 734 -23.41 -15.55 8.37
N GLU A 735 -23.32 -16.61 9.18
CA GLU A 735 -24.23 -16.93 10.30
C GLU A 735 -23.46 -17.13 11.64
N GLY A 736 -22.13 -16.98 11.62
CA GLY A 736 -21.26 -17.23 12.78
C GLY A 736 -21.30 -16.12 13.82
N THR A 737 -21.97 -16.35 14.95
CA THR A 737 -22.13 -15.33 16.01
C THR A 737 -21.08 -15.41 17.11
N LYS A 738 -20.75 -14.25 17.68
CA LYS A 738 -19.82 -14.11 18.82
C LYS A 738 -20.36 -14.79 20.08
N ALA A 739 -21.67 -14.68 20.31
CA ALA A 739 -22.33 -15.18 21.53
C ALA A 739 -22.40 -16.72 21.59
N ALA A 740 -22.64 -17.38 20.45
CA ALA A 740 -22.63 -18.85 20.37
C ALA A 740 -21.22 -19.45 20.20
N GLY A 741 -20.19 -18.61 20.07
CA GLY A 741 -18.82 -19.05 19.78
C GLY A 741 -18.68 -19.74 18.41
N THR A 742 -19.66 -19.58 17.51
CA THR A 742 -19.63 -20.17 16.16
C THR A 742 -18.82 -19.35 15.16
N ASP A 743 -18.54 -18.08 15.46
CA ASP A 743 -17.68 -17.24 14.62
C ASP A 743 -16.23 -17.76 14.53
N LEU A 744 -15.61 -17.57 13.36
CA LEU A 744 -14.27 -18.08 13.01
C LEU A 744 -13.19 -17.73 14.04
N HIS A 745 -13.24 -16.54 14.64
CA HIS A 745 -12.26 -16.10 15.63
C HIS A 745 -12.49 -16.73 17.00
N SER A 746 -13.74 -16.93 17.41
CA SER A 746 -14.07 -17.64 18.66
C SER A 746 -13.71 -19.13 18.59
N ARG A 747 -14.03 -19.80 17.46
CA ARG A 747 -13.58 -21.17 17.16
C ARG A 747 -12.05 -21.29 17.24
N THR A 748 -11.32 -20.34 16.68
CA THR A 748 -9.85 -20.34 16.69
C THR A 748 -9.27 -20.06 18.08
N ALA A 749 -9.84 -19.08 18.80
CA ALA A 749 -9.49 -18.77 20.19
C ALA A 749 -9.62 -20.00 21.10
N SER A 750 -10.72 -20.75 20.96
CA SER A 750 -10.96 -21.99 21.71
C SER A 750 -9.96 -23.12 21.40
N ILE A 751 -9.45 -23.22 20.16
CA ILE A 751 -8.47 -24.24 19.78
C ILE A 751 -7.05 -23.87 20.28
N LEU A 752 -6.73 -22.58 20.36
CA LEU A 752 -5.43 -22.06 20.75
C LEU A 752 -5.29 -21.73 22.25
N GLY A 753 -6.39 -21.50 22.96
CA GLY A 753 -6.38 -21.04 24.36
C GLY A 753 -5.95 -19.57 24.51
N ILE A 754 -6.34 -18.71 23.56
CA ILE A 754 -5.99 -17.27 23.52
C ILE A 754 -7.26 -16.39 23.42
N THR A 755 -7.15 -15.06 23.51
CA THR A 755 -8.33 -14.19 23.36
C THR A 755 -8.84 -14.14 21.92
N ARG A 756 -10.12 -13.78 21.74
CA ARG A 756 -10.72 -13.58 20.40
C ARG A 756 -9.99 -12.51 19.58
N ASN A 757 -9.39 -11.50 20.22
CA ASN A 757 -8.67 -10.42 19.54
C ASN A 757 -7.29 -10.91 19.03
N ASP A 758 -6.58 -11.71 19.84
CA ASP A 758 -5.34 -12.36 19.41
C ASP A 758 -5.61 -13.36 18.27
N ALA A 759 -6.71 -14.12 18.38
CA ALA A 759 -7.21 -15.00 17.33
C ALA A 759 -7.68 -14.26 16.06
N LYS A 760 -8.05 -12.96 16.13
CA LYS A 760 -8.24 -12.12 14.95
C LYS A 760 -6.92 -11.94 14.21
N VAL A 761 -5.89 -11.42 14.89
CA VAL A 761 -4.55 -11.22 14.31
C VAL A 761 -3.99 -12.54 13.74
N PHE A 762 -4.16 -13.65 14.47
CA PHE A 762 -3.71 -14.97 14.06
C PHE A 762 -4.40 -15.47 12.77
N ASN A 763 -5.72 -15.33 12.66
CA ASN A 763 -6.47 -15.86 11.51
C ASN A 763 -6.15 -15.17 10.20
N TYR A 764 -6.01 -13.84 10.19
CA TYR A 764 -5.59 -13.13 8.98
C TYR A 764 -4.23 -13.67 8.49
N GLY A 765 -3.20 -13.73 9.35
CA GLY A 765 -1.92 -14.33 8.98
C GLY A 765 -2.02 -15.78 8.47
N ARG A 766 -2.84 -16.61 9.12
CA ARG A 766 -3.05 -18.03 8.76
C ARG A 766 -3.73 -18.20 7.39
N ILE A 767 -4.67 -17.34 7.04
CA ILE A 767 -5.38 -17.35 5.74
C ILE A 767 -4.44 -16.96 4.60
N TYR A 768 -3.62 -15.92 4.77
CA TYR A 768 -2.59 -15.48 3.81
C TYR A 768 -1.39 -16.43 3.65
N GLY A 769 -1.55 -17.71 3.98
CA GLY A 769 -0.55 -18.75 3.73
C GLY A 769 0.58 -18.82 4.76
N ALA A 770 0.49 -18.17 5.94
CA ALA A 770 1.49 -18.37 6.98
C ALA A 770 1.59 -19.86 7.38
N GLY A 771 2.83 -20.32 7.58
CA GLY A 771 3.15 -21.71 7.93
C GLY A 771 3.36 -21.96 9.42
N LEU A 772 3.50 -23.24 9.77
CA LEU A 772 3.55 -23.73 11.16
C LEU A 772 4.55 -22.99 12.06
N LYS A 773 5.77 -22.70 11.57
CA LYS A 773 6.80 -21.98 12.35
C LYS A 773 6.37 -20.57 12.75
N PHE A 774 5.71 -19.82 11.86
CA PHE A 774 5.21 -18.47 12.16
C PHE A 774 4.05 -18.51 13.16
N ALA A 775 3.11 -19.44 12.95
CA ALA A 775 2.00 -19.68 13.88
C ALA A 775 2.48 -20.03 15.29
N ALA A 776 3.50 -20.89 15.42
CA ALA A 776 4.11 -21.22 16.69
C ALA A 776 4.78 -19.99 17.34
N GLN A 777 5.58 -19.24 16.59
CA GLN A 777 6.20 -18.01 17.08
C GLN A 777 5.17 -16.98 17.58
N LEU A 778 4.08 -16.79 16.84
CA LEU A 778 2.99 -15.86 17.20
C LEU A 778 2.19 -16.35 18.42
N LEU A 779 1.90 -17.65 18.52
CA LEU A 779 1.24 -18.24 19.70
C LEU A 779 2.07 -18.02 20.97
N ARG A 780 3.39 -18.19 20.89
CA ARG A 780 4.34 -17.96 22.01
C ARG A 780 4.50 -16.48 22.38
N GLN A 781 4.17 -15.55 21.49
CA GLN A 781 4.06 -14.12 21.84
C GLN A 781 2.80 -13.83 22.68
N PHE A 782 1.66 -14.47 22.35
CA PHE A 782 0.41 -14.31 23.09
C PHE A 782 0.42 -15.06 24.43
N ASN A 783 1.00 -16.27 24.48
CA ASN A 783 1.16 -17.06 25.69
C ASN A 783 2.63 -17.48 25.91
N PRO A 784 3.44 -16.64 26.58
CA PRO A 784 4.85 -16.93 26.84
C PRO A 784 5.14 -18.13 27.76
N ASN A 785 4.10 -18.70 28.41
CA ASN A 785 4.26 -19.83 29.33
C ASN A 785 4.28 -21.19 28.60
N LEU A 786 3.92 -21.25 27.31
CA LEU A 786 3.95 -22.48 26.53
C LEU A 786 5.38 -22.81 26.09
N SER A 787 5.79 -24.08 26.26
CA SER A 787 7.04 -24.59 25.69
C SER A 787 6.98 -24.60 24.16
N GLU A 788 8.15 -24.65 23.53
CA GLU A 788 8.22 -24.73 22.06
C GLU A 788 7.55 -26.01 21.51
N LYS A 789 7.61 -27.12 22.26
CA LYS A 789 6.96 -28.39 21.91
C LYS A 789 5.43 -28.29 21.98
N GLU A 790 4.88 -27.81 23.09
CA GLU A 790 3.43 -27.61 23.25
C GLU A 790 2.90 -26.60 22.23
N THR A 791 3.65 -25.52 22.00
CA THR A 791 3.32 -24.50 20.99
C THR A 791 3.26 -25.10 19.59
N LEU A 792 4.22 -25.96 19.22
CA LEU A 792 4.22 -26.68 17.93
C LEU A 792 3.06 -27.67 17.83
N GLU A 793 2.75 -28.40 18.91
CA GLU A 793 1.63 -29.37 18.99
C GLU A 793 0.27 -28.66 18.86
N ILE A 794 0.04 -27.57 19.59
CA ILE A 794 -1.18 -26.75 19.51
C ILE A 794 -1.33 -26.11 18.13
N ALA A 795 -0.25 -25.56 17.57
CA ALA A 795 -0.27 -25.02 16.21
C ALA A 795 -0.58 -26.13 15.17
N THR A 796 0.04 -27.31 15.30
CA THR A 796 -0.21 -28.46 14.42
C THR A 796 -1.67 -28.91 14.50
N ARG A 797 -2.23 -28.98 15.72
CA ARG A 797 -3.67 -29.25 15.96
C ARG A 797 -4.57 -28.22 15.27
N LEU A 798 -4.22 -26.94 15.28
CA LEU A 798 -4.99 -25.92 14.57
C LEU A 798 -4.91 -26.10 13.05
N TYR A 799 -3.73 -26.35 12.47
CA TYR A 799 -3.61 -26.58 11.02
C TYR A 799 -4.32 -27.84 10.56
N SER A 800 -4.25 -28.94 11.30
CA SER A 800 -4.99 -30.17 10.97
C SER A 800 -6.50 -30.02 11.13
N THR A 801 -6.97 -29.22 12.09
CA THR A 801 -8.41 -28.92 12.26
C THR A 801 -8.95 -27.96 11.19
N THR A 802 -8.14 -26.97 10.76
CA THR A 802 -8.58 -25.92 9.83
C THR A 802 -8.23 -26.23 8.38
N LYS A 803 -6.94 -26.34 8.03
CA LYS A 803 -6.51 -26.65 6.65
C LYS A 803 -6.74 -28.13 6.31
N GLY A 804 -6.66 -29.02 7.30
CA GLY A 804 -6.79 -30.46 7.10
C GLY A 804 -5.45 -31.15 6.77
N THR A 805 -5.52 -32.37 6.25
CA THR A 805 -4.34 -33.19 5.93
C THR A 805 -4.08 -33.21 4.42
N LYS A 806 -2.94 -32.66 3.98
CA LYS A 806 -2.55 -32.68 2.57
C LYS A 806 -2.29 -34.11 2.10
N THR A 807 -2.94 -34.49 1.00
CA THR A 807 -3.08 -35.87 0.53
C THR A 807 -2.73 -35.93 -0.95
N ASN A 808 -1.82 -36.84 -1.34
CA ASN A 808 -1.41 -37.04 -2.72
C ASN A 808 -2.00 -38.35 -3.26
N ARG A 809 -3.18 -38.28 -3.89
CA ARG A 809 -3.85 -39.41 -4.55
C ARG A 809 -4.19 -39.05 -6.00
N LYS A 810 -3.25 -39.33 -6.91
CA LYS A 810 -3.35 -39.01 -8.35
C LYS A 810 -4.62 -39.51 -9.04
N ALA A 811 -5.23 -40.60 -8.53
CA ALA A 811 -6.48 -41.16 -9.04
C ALA A 811 -7.76 -40.37 -8.64
N LEU A 812 -7.66 -39.47 -7.65
CA LEU A 812 -8.76 -38.58 -7.23
C LEU A 812 -8.52 -37.13 -7.65
N TYR A 813 -7.26 -36.68 -7.62
CA TYR A 813 -6.89 -35.34 -8.05
C TYR A 813 -5.47 -35.34 -8.60
N LYS A 814 -5.24 -34.59 -9.69
CA LYS A 814 -3.96 -34.56 -10.43
C LYS A 814 -2.79 -33.99 -9.60
N ARG A 815 -3.09 -33.31 -8.49
CA ARG A 815 -2.15 -32.62 -7.59
C ARG A 815 -2.39 -33.03 -6.12
N PRO A 816 -1.46 -32.78 -5.18
CA PRO A 816 -1.72 -32.97 -3.76
C PRO A 816 -2.77 -31.96 -3.25
N PHE A 817 -3.79 -32.42 -2.52
CA PHE A 817 -4.92 -31.59 -2.08
C PHE A 817 -5.18 -31.75 -0.57
N TRP A 818 -5.74 -30.72 0.04
CA TRP A 818 -6.17 -30.69 1.44
C TRP A 818 -7.53 -31.38 1.63
N ARG A 819 -7.70 -32.09 2.76
CA ARG A 819 -8.99 -32.70 3.15
C ARG A 819 -9.17 -32.76 4.66
N GLY A 820 -10.42 -32.71 5.12
CA GLY A 820 -10.82 -33.02 6.50
C GLY A 820 -10.77 -31.84 7.48
N GLY A 821 -10.36 -30.65 7.07
CA GLY A 821 -10.44 -29.44 7.89
C GLY A 821 -11.51 -28.46 7.38
N THR A 822 -11.92 -27.52 8.24
CA THR A 822 -12.98 -26.52 7.99
C THR A 822 -12.72 -25.58 6.80
N GLU A 823 -11.49 -25.55 6.28
CA GLU A 823 -11.03 -24.63 5.24
C GLU A 823 -10.34 -25.37 4.07
N SER A 824 -10.35 -26.71 4.06
CA SER A 824 -9.68 -27.51 3.02
C SER A 824 -10.11 -27.12 1.60
N PHE A 825 -11.40 -26.82 1.39
CA PHE A 825 -11.93 -26.40 0.09
C PHE A 825 -11.36 -25.04 -0.37
N VAL A 826 -11.24 -24.06 0.54
CA VAL A 826 -10.62 -22.76 0.22
C VAL A 826 -9.15 -22.94 -0.15
N PHE A 827 -8.37 -23.68 0.66
CA PHE A 827 -6.95 -23.87 0.36
C PHE A 827 -6.71 -24.67 -0.92
N ASN A 828 -7.60 -25.59 -1.28
CA ASN A 828 -7.56 -26.25 -2.59
C ASN A 828 -7.76 -25.24 -3.73
N LYS A 829 -8.80 -24.40 -3.67
CA LYS A 829 -9.07 -23.39 -4.71
C LYS A 829 -8.02 -22.30 -4.78
N LEU A 830 -7.49 -21.84 -3.65
CA LEU A 830 -6.40 -20.86 -3.60
C LEU A 830 -5.06 -21.42 -4.09
N GLU A 831 -4.72 -22.68 -3.80
CA GLU A 831 -3.53 -23.32 -4.39
C GLU A 831 -3.73 -23.60 -5.88
N GLU A 832 -4.89 -24.08 -6.31
CA GLU A 832 -5.23 -24.29 -7.74
C GLU A 832 -5.05 -23.01 -8.56
N PHE A 833 -5.57 -21.89 -8.03
CA PHE A 833 -5.41 -20.53 -8.57
C PHE A 833 -3.95 -20.08 -8.56
N ALA A 834 -3.26 -20.20 -7.42
CA ALA A 834 -1.88 -19.73 -7.27
C ALA A 834 -0.87 -20.57 -8.05
N GLU A 835 -1.20 -21.81 -8.44
CA GLU A 835 -0.39 -22.65 -9.33
C GLU A 835 -0.67 -22.44 -10.83
N GLN A 836 -1.62 -21.57 -11.22
CA GLN A 836 -1.81 -21.21 -12.63
C GLN A 836 -0.55 -20.56 -13.23
N GLU A 837 -0.38 -20.65 -14.55
CA GLU A 837 0.76 -20.02 -15.23
C GLU A 837 0.66 -18.48 -15.17
N ARG A 838 -0.52 -17.95 -15.50
CA ARG A 838 -0.89 -16.53 -15.41
C ARG A 838 -2.17 -16.38 -14.56
N PRO A 839 -2.05 -16.41 -13.21
CA PRO A 839 -3.18 -16.13 -12.31
C PRO A 839 -3.85 -14.80 -12.65
N ARG A 840 -5.18 -14.76 -12.56
CA ARG A 840 -6.06 -13.60 -12.77
C ARG A 840 -7.12 -13.57 -11.69
N THR A 841 -7.46 -12.41 -11.13
CA THR A 841 -8.57 -12.28 -10.18
C THR A 841 -9.89 -12.82 -10.77
N PRO A 842 -10.78 -13.42 -9.96
CA PRO A 842 -11.99 -14.08 -10.48
C PRO A 842 -13.04 -13.10 -11.03
N VAL A 843 -12.99 -11.83 -10.64
CA VAL A 843 -14.02 -10.82 -10.97
C VAL A 843 -13.61 -9.93 -12.15
N LEU A 844 -12.59 -9.08 -12.02
CA LEU A 844 -12.17 -8.21 -13.14
C LEU A 844 -11.13 -8.86 -14.07
N GLY A 845 -10.69 -10.09 -13.78
CA GLY A 845 -9.71 -10.81 -14.58
C GLY A 845 -8.31 -10.20 -14.55
N ALA A 846 -7.98 -9.41 -13.53
CA ALA A 846 -6.72 -8.70 -13.41
C ALA A 846 -5.58 -9.68 -13.09
N GLY A 847 -4.57 -9.71 -13.94
CA GLY A 847 -3.43 -10.64 -13.88
C GLY A 847 -2.38 -10.25 -12.84
N ILE A 848 -1.59 -11.24 -12.43
CA ILE A 848 -0.38 -11.01 -11.62
C ILE A 848 0.77 -10.46 -12.46
N THR A 849 1.65 -9.67 -11.82
CA THR A 849 2.95 -9.20 -12.36
C THR A 849 3.75 -10.33 -13.02
N GLU A 850 4.46 -10.04 -14.11
CA GLU A 850 5.35 -10.99 -14.79
C GLU A 850 6.35 -11.64 -13.82
N ALA A 851 6.83 -10.89 -12.83
CA ALA A 851 7.77 -11.35 -11.82
C ALA A 851 7.24 -12.48 -10.91
N LEU A 852 5.95 -12.81 -10.98
CA LEU A 852 5.31 -13.90 -10.24
C LEU A 852 4.45 -14.82 -11.13
N MET A 853 4.67 -14.82 -12.45
CA MET A 853 4.10 -15.83 -13.35
C MET A 853 4.85 -17.17 -13.21
N GLY A 854 4.12 -18.28 -13.31
CA GLY A 854 4.63 -19.63 -13.03
C GLY A 854 5.73 -20.14 -13.98
N ARG A 855 6.02 -19.38 -15.05
CA ARG A 855 7.10 -19.65 -16.01
C ARG A 855 8.45 -18.98 -15.66
N TYR A 856 8.46 -18.01 -14.75
CA TYR A 856 9.67 -17.26 -14.35
C TYR A 856 10.08 -17.50 -12.89
N VAL A 857 9.28 -18.27 -12.14
CA VAL A 857 9.50 -18.64 -10.74
C VAL A 857 9.75 -20.14 -10.64
N SER A 858 10.64 -20.56 -9.74
CA SER A 858 10.90 -21.97 -9.45
C SER A 858 9.63 -22.71 -8.97
N LYS A 859 9.56 -24.03 -9.17
CA LYS A 859 8.32 -24.79 -8.91
C LYS A 859 7.97 -24.80 -7.42
N GLY A 860 6.90 -24.07 -7.06
CA GLY A 860 6.47 -23.85 -5.67
C GLY A 860 7.07 -22.60 -5.01
N GLY A 861 8.00 -21.92 -5.69
CA GLY A 861 8.56 -20.63 -5.28
C GLY A 861 7.46 -19.56 -5.11
N PHE A 862 7.60 -18.75 -4.06
CA PHE A 862 6.68 -17.66 -3.70
C PHE A 862 5.18 -18.04 -3.63
N LEU A 863 4.81 -19.32 -3.50
CA LEU A 863 3.40 -19.78 -3.52
C LEU A 863 2.53 -19.03 -2.48
N THR A 864 3.06 -18.78 -1.29
CA THR A 864 2.38 -18.00 -0.24
C THR A 864 2.10 -16.55 -0.66
N SER A 865 3.06 -15.90 -1.33
CA SER A 865 2.86 -14.57 -1.93
C SER A 865 1.82 -14.59 -3.06
N ARG A 866 1.75 -15.66 -3.86
CA ARG A 866 0.77 -15.83 -4.96
C ARG A 866 -0.65 -16.09 -4.42
N ILE A 867 -0.78 -16.86 -3.33
CA ILE A 867 -2.05 -17.06 -2.58
C ILE A 867 -2.53 -15.75 -1.95
N ASN A 868 -1.64 -15.03 -1.24
CA ASN A 868 -1.97 -13.75 -0.64
C ASN A 868 -2.37 -12.71 -1.70
N TRP A 869 -1.68 -12.71 -2.84
CA TRP A 869 -2.04 -11.88 -3.99
C TRP A 869 -3.46 -12.15 -4.50
N ALA A 870 -3.90 -13.41 -4.57
CA ALA A 870 -5.23 -13.77 -5.04
C ALA A 870 -6.34 -13.05 -4.24
N ILE A 871 -6.25 -13.04 -2.91
CA ILE A 871 -7.24 -12.42 -2.03
C ILE A 871 -7.10 -10.89 -2.06
N GLN A 872 -5.91 -10.35 -1.78
CA GLN A 872 -5.71 -8.89 -1.69
C GLN A 872 -5.96 -8.16 -3.00
N SER A 873 -5.61 -8.77 -4.14
CA SER A 873 -5.90 -8.22 -5.47
C SER A 873 -7.41 -8.30 -5.76
N SER A 874 -8.13 -9.29 -5.25
CA SER A 874 -9.59 -9.34 -5.38
C SER A 874 -10.28 -8.26 -4.52
N GLY A 875 -9.73 -7.91 -3.35
CA GLY A 875 -10.19 -6.73 -2.60
C GLY A 875 -10.03 -5.41 -3.38
N VAL A 876 -8.95 -5.27 -4.18
CA VAL A 876 -8.80 -4.11 -5.08
C VAL A 876 -9.85 -4.11 -6.20
N ASP A 877 -10.24 -5.28 -6.73
CA ASP A 877 -11.36 -5.37 -7.68
C ASP A 877 -12.68 -4.93 -7.04
N TYR A 878 -12.91 -5.28 -5.77
CA TYR A 878 -14.07 -4.85 -4.98
C TYR A 878 -14.11 -3.33 -4.84
N LEU A 879 -13.01 -2.72 -4.38
CA LEU A 879 -12.89 -1.27 -4.25
C LEU A 879 -13.11 -0.55 -5.59
N HIS A 880 -12.56 -1.07 -6.69
CA HIS A 880 -12.76 -0.47 -8.02
C HIS A 880 -14.22 -0.50 -8.47
N LEU A 881 -14.93 -1.61 -8.21
CA LEU A 881 -16.36 -1.75 -8.54
C LEU A 881 -17.22 -0.78 -7.70
N LEU A 882 -16.93 -0.69 -6.40
CA LEU A 882 -17.61 0.23 -5.48
C LEU A 882 -17.43 1.70 -5.90
N ILE A 883 -16.21 2.10 -6.30
CA ILE A 883 -15.91 3.44 -6.81
C ILE A 883 -16.68 3.73 -8.11
N VAL A 884 -16.69 2.81 -9.08
CA VAL A 884 -17.35 3.04 -10.39
C VAL A 884 -18.89 2.99 -10.26
N GLY A 885 -19.43 2.12 -9.42
CA GLY A 885 -20.86 2.10 -9.09
C GLY A 885 -21.30 3.41 -8.45
N MET A 886 -20.53 3.92 -7.48
CA MET A 886 -20.81 5.19 -6.83
C MET A 886 -20.67 6.39 -7.78
N ASP A 887 -19.61 6.46 -8.61
CA ASP A 887 -19.46 7.53 -9.62
C ASP A 887 -20.66 7.61 -10.59
N TYR A 888 -21.13 6.46 -11.07
CA TYR A 888 -22.32 6.39 -11.91
C TYR A 888 -23.59 6.84 -11.17
N LEU A 889 -23.82 6.36 -9.94
CA LEU A 889 -24.98 6.76 -9.13
C LEU A 889 -24.96 8.25 -8.79
N VAL A 890 -23.79 8.78 -8.42
CA VAL A 890 -23.57 10.19 -8.10
C VAL A 890 -23.90 11.09 -9.31
N ARG A 891 -23.45 10.70 -10.51
CA ARG A 891 -23.78 11.42 -11.75
C ARG A 891 -25.25 11.27 -12.13
N ARG A 892 -25.80 10.05 -12.11
CA ARG A 892 -27.19 9.74 -12.50
C ARG A 892 -28.22 10.48 -11.64
N PHE A 893 -28.00 10.53 -10.33
CA PHE A 893 -28.92 11.14 -9.37
C PHE A 893 -28.57 12.59 -9.01
N ASN A 894 -27.58 13.19 -9.68
CA ASN A 894 -27.07 14.55 -9.40
C ASN A 894 -26.83 14.77 -7.89
N ILE A 895 -25.98 13.92 -7.30
CA ILE A 895 -25.55 13.98 -5.91
C ILE A 895 -24.26 14.80 -5.85
N SER A 896 -24.15 15.72 -4.89
CA SER A 896 -23.00 16.60 -4.74
C SER A 896 -21.87 15.92 -3.94
N ALA A 897 -21.23 14.90 -4.52
CA ALA A 897 -20.19 14.07 -3.88
C ALA A 897 -18.86 14.01 -4.65
N ARG A 898 -17.74 13.88 -3.92
CA ARG A 898 -16.39 13.57 -4.45
C ARG A 898 -15.68 12.55 -3.56
N LEU A 899 -14.88 11.66 -4.15
CA LEU A 899 -14.05 10.73 -3.38
C LEU A 899 -12.98 11.49 -2.57
N ALA A 900 -13.01 11.37 -1.24
CA ALA A 900 -12.04 12.02 -0.37
C ALA A 900 -10.79 11.14 -0.19
N ILE A 901 -10.97 9.90 0.29
CA ILE A 901 -9.89 8.92 0.44
C ILE A 901 -10.42 7.48 0.57
N THR A 902 -9.58 6.51 0.24
CA THR A 902 -9.76 5.06 0.45
C THR A 902 -8.64 4.54 1.35
N VAL A 903 -8.94 3.99 2.53
CA VAL A 903 -7.94 3.51 3.51
C VAL A 903 -8.19 2.03 3.81
N HIS A 904 -7.46 1.14 3.14
CA HIS A 904 -7.70 -0.31 3.17
C HIS A 904 -9.12 -0.63 2.65
N ASP A 905 -9.99 -1.12 3.55
CA ASP A 905 -11.42 -1.42 3.41
C ASP A 905 -12.34 -0.23 3.73
N GLU A 906 -11.80 0.88 4.29
CA GLU A 906 -12.54 2.12 4.55
C GLU A 906 -12.65 2.97 3.27
N ILE A 907 -13.86 3.32 2.80
CA ILE A 907 -14.10 4.29 1.72
C ILE A 907 -14.87 5.50 2.21
N ARG A 908 -14.37 6.72 1.96
CA ARG A 908 -14.98 7.97 2.40
C ARG A 908 -15.10 8.99 1.25
N TYR A 909 -16.30 9.52 1.06
CA TYR A 909 -16.64 10.60 0.14
C TYR A 909 -16.87 11.90 0.93
N LEU A 910 -16.51 13.03 0.34
CA LEU A 910 -16.94 14.35 0.80
C LEU A 910 -18.22 14.72 0.04
N VAL A 911 -19.30 15.01 0.76
CA VAL A 911 -20.65 15.18 0.24
C VAL A 911 -21.26 16.46 0.81
N ARG A 912 -22.01 17.22 0.01
CA ARG A 912 -22.83 18.35 0.51
C ARG A 912 -23.86 17.84 1.52
N GLU A 913 -24.12 18.58 2.59
CA GLU A 913 -24.96 18.09 3.69
C GLU A 913 -26.39 17.74 3.24
N ASP A 914 -26.98 18.51 2.33
CA ASP A 914 -28.31 18.26 1.74
C ASP A 914 -28.43 16.89 1.04
N ASP A 915 -27.31 16.34 0.55
CA ASP A 915 -27.25 15.09 -0.20
C ASP A 915 -26.84 13.87 0.67
N LYS A 916 -26.57 14.05 1.96
CA LYS A 916 -25.89 13.04 2.81
C LYS A 916 -26.59 11.67 2.86
N TYR A 917 -27.92 11.65 2.99
CA TYR A 917 -28.71 10.41 3.02
C TYR A 917 -28.86 9.77 1.63
N ARG A 918 -28.90 10.59 0.56
CA ARG A 918 -28.92 10.12 -0.84
C ARG A 918 -27.60 9.44 -1.20
N ALA A 919 -26.48 10.02 -0.76
CA ALA A 919 -25.15 9.42 -0.91
C ALA A 919 -24.99 8.13 -0.08
N ALA A 920 -25.55 8.08 1.13
CA ALA A 920 -25.56 6.85 1.94
C ALA A 920 -26.35 5.73 1.25
N MET A 921 -27.52 6.04 0.66
CA MET A 921 -28.30 5.07 -0.13
C MET A 921 -27.55 4.61 -1.38
N ALA A 922 -26.95 5.54 -2.13
CA ALA A 922 -26.14 5.20 -3.30
C ALA A 922 -24.95 4.29 -2.94
N LEU A 923 -24.30 4.52 -1.79
CA LEU A 923 -23.20 3.68 -1.32
C LEU A 923 -23.67 2.27 -0.93
N GLN A 924 -24.83 2.13 -0.26
CA GLN A 924 -25.45 0.82 0.02
C GLN A 924 -25.79 0.08 -1.30
N VAL A 925 -26.41 0.75 -2.27
CA VAL A 925 -26.72 0.18 -3.60
C VAL A 925 -25.46 -0.29 -4.33
N ALA A 926 -24.39 0.52 -4.34
CA ALA A 926 -23.13 0.15 -4.98
C ALA A 926 -22.46 -1.08 -4.31
N ASN A 927 -22.61 -1.25 -2.99
CA ASN A 927 -22.13 -2.43 -2.26
C ASN A 927 -22.95 -3.69 -2.60
N VAL A 928 -24.28 -3.59 -2.65
CA VAL A 928 -25.17 -4.68 -3.09
C VAL A 928 -24.80 -5.14 -4.50
N TRP A 929 -24.66 -4.21 -5.45
CA TRP A 929 -24.24 -4.52 -6.82
C TRP A 929 -22.86 -5.20 -6.87
N THR A 930 -21.88 -4.65 -6.14
CA THR A 930 -20.51 -5.19 -6.10
C THR A 930 -20.50 -6.63 -5.55
N ARG A 931 -21.18 -6.89 -4.43
CA ARG A 931 -21.25 -8.23 -3.83
C ARG A 931 -22.01 -9.22 -4.71
N ALA A 932 -23.09 -8.79 -5.35
CA ALA A 932 -23.83 -9.61 -6.29
C ALA A 932 -23.01 -9.94 -7.56
N MET A 933 -22.15 -9.03 -8.05
CA MET A 933 -21.22 -9.32 -9.15
C MET A 933 -20.17 -10.36 -8.73
N PHE A 934 -19.61 -10.24 -7.53
CA PHE A 934 -18.68 -11.24 -6.97
C PHE A 934 -19.32 -12.64 -6.91
N ALA A 935 -20.55 -12.74 -6.39
CA ALA A 935 -21.30 -13.98 -6.35
C ALA A 935 -21.55 -14.55 -7.77
N GLN A 936 -22.03 -13.73 -8.71
CA GLN A 936 -22.30 -14.14 -10.08
C GLN A 936 -21.03 -14.63 -10.80
N GLN A 937 -19.88 -13.97 -10.63
CA GLN A 937 -18.62 -14.35 -11.28
C GLN A 937 -18.05 -15.68 -10.76
N VAL A 938 -18.30 -16.05 -9.50
CA VAL A 938 -17.93 -17.39 -8.98
C VAL A 938 -18.99 -18.47 -9.27
N GLY A 939 -20.09 -18.12 -9.95
CA GLY A 939 -21.15 -19.06 -10.34
C GLY A 939 -22.25 -19.27 -9.30
N ILE A 940 -22.49 -18.29 -8.42
CA ILE A 940 -23.61 -18.30 -7.46
C ILE A 940 -24.58 -17.16 -7.78
N HIS A 941 -25.79 -17.49 -8.25
CA HIS A 941 -26.81 -16.51 -8.68
C HIS A 941 -27.81 -16.17 -7.56
N ASP A 942 -27.27 -15.85 -6.38
CA ASP A 942 -28.00 -15.33 -5.21
C ASP A 942 -27.03 -14.56 -4.30
N LEU A 943 -27.53 -13.92 -3.24
CA LEU A 943 -26.70 -13.22 -2.24
C LEU A 943 -27.31 -13.29 -0.82
N PRO A 944 -26.51 -13.56 0.24
CA PRO A 944 -26.98 -13.54 1.62
C PRO A 944 -27.29 -12.13 2.10
N GLN A 945 -28.44 -11.93 2.76
CA GLN A 945 -28.84 -10.61 3.25
C GLN A 945 -27.84 -10.06 4.29
N SER A 946 -27.31 -10.93 5.16
CA SER A 946 -26.36 -10.56 6.23
C SER A 946 -25.05 -9.94 5.75
N CYS A 947 -24.74 -10.03 4.45
CA CYS A 947 -23.56 -9.40 3.84
C CYS A 947 -23.90 -8.39 2.76
N ALA A 948 -25.14 -8.31 2.27
CA ALA A 948 -25.50 -7.51 1.09
C ALA A 948 -25.37 -6.00 1.32
N PHE A 949 -25.57 -5.55 2.56
CA PHE A 949 -25.50 -4.16 3.00
C PHE A 949 -24.29 -3.96 3.91
N PHE A 950 -23.81 -2.71 4.06
CA PHE A 950 -22.91 -2.35 5.15
C PHE A 950 -23.64 -2.43 6.49
N SER A 951 -22.95 -2.87 7.56
CA SER A 951 -23.50 -2.84 8.92
C SER A 951 -23.96 -1.43 9.32
N ALA A 952 -23.22 -0.41 8.90
CA ALA A 952 -23.65 0.99 8.93
C ALA A 952 -22.90 1.81 7.87
N VAL A 953 -23.48 2.93 7.46
CA VAL A 953 -22.81 4.03 6.75
C VAL A 953 -22.60 5.17 7.75
N ASP A 954 -21.35 5.62 7.88
CA ASP A 954 -20.96 6.73 8.72
C ASP A 954 -21.16 8.08 7.99
N ILE A 955 -21.69 9.06 8.72
CA ILE A 955 -21.87 10.44 8.30
C ILE A 955 -21.30 11.37 9.38
N ASP A 956 -20.25 12.13 9.05
CA ASP A 956 -19.45 12.86 10.03
C ASP A 956 -18.88 14.18 9.49
N THR A 957 -18.59 15.13 10.38
CA THR A 957 -17.86 16.37 10.03
C THR A 957 -16.34 16.19 10.05
N VAL A 958 -15.83 15.14 10.70
CA VAL A 958 -14.39 14.82 10.78
C VAL A 958 -14.10 13.42 10.25
N LEU A 959 -12.90 13.21 9.71
CA LEU A 959 -12.47 11.88 9.28
C LEU A 959 -12.03 11.04 10.50
N ARG A 960 -12.82 10.03 10.89
CA ARG A 960 -12.44 9.01 11.90
C ARG A 960 -12.95 7.62 11.49
N LYS A 961 -12.60 6.58 12.27
CA LYS A 961 -13.02 5.21 11.98
C LYS A 961 -14.46 4.95 12.43
N GLU A 962 -14.73 5.09 13.72
CA GLU A 962 -16.07 4.98 14.30
C GLU A 962 -16.53 6.39 14.71
N VAL A 963 -17.78 6.77 14.40
CA VAL A 963 -18.26 8.17 14.56
C VAL A 963 -18.46 8.61 16.02
N ASP A 964 -18.45 7.67 16.95
CA ASP A 964 -18.58 7.91 18.40
C ASP A 964 -17.23 8.16 19.08
N MET A 965 -16.10 7.92 18.41
CA MET A 965 -14.77 8.12 18.98
C MET A 965 -14.56 9.59 19.39
N ASP A 966 -14.35 9.81 20.69
CA ASP A 966 -14.07 11.14 21.26
C ASP A 966 -12.80 11.82 20.72
N CYS A 967 -11.90 11.05 20.10
CA CYS A 967 -10.59 11.48 19.60
C CYS A 967 -9.71 12.18 20.65
N ILE A 968 -9.87 11.86 21.94
CA ILE A 968 -9.03 12.39 23.01
C ILE A 968 -7.64 11.74 22.97
N THR A 969 -6.59 12.56 23.05
CA THR A 969 -5.18 12.16 23.10
C THR A 969 -4.40 13.10 24.03
N PRO A 970 -3.09 12.86 24.30
CA PRO A 970 -2.28 13.78 25.09
C PRO A 970 -2.07 15.17 24.45
N SER A 971 -2.36 15.32 23.15
CA SER A 971 -2.23 16.57 22.38
C SER A 971 -3.57 17.18 21.94
N ASN A 972 -4.65 16.38 21.88
CA ASN A 972 -6.02 16.86 21.79
C ASN A 972 -6.84 16.45 23.02
N THR A 973 -7.04 17.39 23.96
CA THR A 973 -7.81 17.15 25.19
C THR A 973 -9.32 17.39 25.05
N VAL A 974 -9.77 18.00 23.95
CA VAL A 974 -11.18 18.33 23.73
C VAL A 974 -11.86 17.20 22.95
N PRO A 975 -12.96 16.60 23.47
CA PRO A 975 -13.71 15.59 22.73
C PRO A 975 -14.35 16.19 21.47
N ILE A 976 -14.27 15.47 20.35
CA ILE A 976 -14.97 15.85 19.11
C ILE A 976 -16.40 15.28 19.16
N PRO A 977 -17.46 16.10 18.98
CA PRO A 977 -18.85 15.64 18.97
C PRO A 977 -19.06 14.47 18.03
N SER A 978 -19.90 13.50 18.40
CA SER A 978 -20.13 12.29 17.60
C SER A 978 -20.89 12.57 16.30
N GLY A 979 -20.59 11.79 15.26
CA GLY A 979 -21.36 11.79 14.00
C GLY A 979 -22.61 10.88 14.05
N GLU A 980 -23.23 10.68 12.89
CA GLU A 980 -24.38 9.79 12.69
C GLU A 980 -23.89 8.51 11.99
N SER A 981 -24.29 7.32 12.43
CA SER A 981 -23.96 6.05 11.76
C SER A 981 -25.24 5.24 11.58
N ILE A 982 -25.51 4.80 10.34
CA ILE A 982 -26.87 4.48 9.88
C ILE A 982 -26.88 3.15 9.14
N ASP A 983 -27.64 2.17 9.63
CA ASP A 983 -27.90 0.91 8.93
C ASP A 983 -28.97 1.07 7.82
N ILE A 984 -29.15 0.03 7.00
CA ILE A 984 -30.12 0.06 5.89
C ILE A 984 -31.57 0.18 6.36
N GLN A 985 -31.93 -0.34 7.54
CA GLN A 985 -33.30 -0.28 8.06
C GLN A 985 -33.63 1.15 8.51
N THR A 986 -32.75 1.76 9.30
CA THR A 986 -32.81 3.16 9.74
C THR A 986 -32.88 4.12 8.55
N LEU A 987 -32.08 3.87 7.50
CA LEU A 987 -32.06 4.68 6.28
C LEU A 987 -33.39 4.62 5.50
N LEU A 988 -34.02 3.45 5.42
CA LEU A 988 -35.32 3.27 4.74
C LEU A 988 -36.48 3.80 5.59
N GLU A 989 -36.54 3.43 6.87
CA GLU A 989 -37.68 3.72 7.76
C GLU A 989 -37.71 5.17 8.26
N GLN A 990 -36.55 5.71 8.67
CA GLN A 990 -36.47 7.03 9.31
C GLN A 990 -36.07 8.16 8.35
N LYS A 991 -35.39 7.83 7.23
CA LYS A 991 -34.88 8.80 6.25
C LYS A 991 -35.47 8.64 4.85
N GLY A 992 -36.36 7.68 4.61
CA GLY A 992 -36.77 7.21 3.27
C GLY A 992 -36.87 8.25 2.16
N GLU A 993 -37.73 9.27 2.31
CA GLU A 993 -37.89 10.33 1.28
C GLU A 993 -36.65 11.22 1.13
N GLN A 994 -35.84 11.42 2.18
CA GLN A 994 -34.56 12.14 2.11
C GLN A 994 -33.42 11.29 1.53
N ALA A 995 -33.54 9.95 1.61
CA ALA A 995 -32.59 8.99 1.05
C ALA A 995 -32.90 8.61 -0.40
N ARG A 996 -34.02 9.09 -0.95
CA ARG A 996 -34.59 8.69 -2.24
C ARG A 996 -33.74 9.11 -3.44
N LEU A 997 -33.73 8.22 -4.44
CA LEU A 997 -33.07 8.39 -5.74
C LEU A 997 -34.14 8.56 -6.82
N ASP A 998 -34.09 9.65 -7.61
CA ASP A 998 -35.10 10.02 -8.62
C ASP A 998 -34.62 9.68 -10.05
N GLU A 999 -35.40 8.91 -10.79
CA GLU A 999 -34.97 8.27 -12.03
C GLU A 999 -35.06 9.13 -13.30
N SER A 1000 -35.58 10.35 -13.20
CA SER A 1000 -36.08 11.15 -14.34
C SER A 1000 -35.03 11.71 -15.35
N ILE A 1001 -33.80 11.21 -15.35
CA ILE A 1001 -32.64 11.78 -16.08
C ILE A 1001 -31.81 10.67 -16.78
N LEU A 1002 -31.95 10.46 -18.10
CA LEU A 1002 -31.27 9.38 -18.85
C LEU A 1002 -30.99 9.67 -20.34
N GLU A 1003 -29.80 9.25 -20.80
CA GLU A 1003 -29.46 8.84 -22.19
C GLU A 1003 -28.56 7.57 -22.14
N GLY A 1004 -28.32 6.87 -23.26
CA GLY A 1004 -27.82 5.48 -23.25
C GLY A 1004 -26.66 5.13 -24.20
N ILE A 1005 -25.92 4.05 -23.89
CA ILE A 1005 -24.68 3.60 -24.55
C ILE A 1005 -24.76 2.11 -24.96
N GLY A 1006 -24.20 1.75 -26.13
CA GLY A 1006 -24.15 0.38 -26.68
C GLY A 1006 -23.02 -0.51 -26.13
N TYR A 1007 -23.10 -1.82 -26.35
CA TYR A 1007 -22.19 -2.83 -25.76
C TYR A 1007 -21.94 -4.04 -26.68
N THR A 1008 -20.80 -4.72 -26.50
CA THR A 1008 -20.44 -6.00 -27.13
C THR A 1008 -19.97 -7.01 -26.05
N PRO A 1009 -20.61 -8.19 -25.91
CA PRO A 1009 -20.33 -9.14 -24.82
C PRO A 1009 -18.91 -9.73 -24.74
N ARG A 1010 -18.53 -10.12 -23.53
CA ARG A 1010 -17.31 -10.90 -23.18
C ARG A 1010 -17.70 -12.16 -22.37
N LYS A 1011 -16.88 -13.21 -22.39
CA LYS A 1011 -16.96 -14.37 -21.48
C LYS A 1011 -16.32 -14.12 -20.09
N PRO A 1012 -16.98 -14.50 -18.98
CA PRO A 1012 -16.40 -14.61 -17.63
C PRO A 1012 -15.14 -15.48 -17.51
N VAL A 1013 -14.30 -15.18 -16.51
CA VAL A 1013 -13.01 -15.88 -16.29
C VAL A 1013 -13.18 -17.26 -15.65
N MET A 1014 -14.16 -17.43 -14.75
CA MET A 1014 -14.45 -18.74 -14.15
C MET A 1014 -15.05 -19.72 -15.17
N GLU A 1015 -15.77 -19.21 -16.18
CA GLU A 1015 -16.28 -20.00 -17.30
C GLU A 1015 -15.13 -20.45 -18.24
N GLU A 1016 -14.17 -19.56 -18.55
CA GLU A 1016 -12.91 -19.87 -19.25
C GLU A 1016 -12.09 -20.97 -18.53
N LEU A 1017 -12.22 -21.10 -17.21
CA LEU A 1017 -11.59 -22.16 -16.41
C LEU A 1017 -12.40 -23.47 -16.41
N CYS A 1018 -13.73 -23.41 -16.34
CA CYS A 1018 -14.60 -24.60 -16.41
C CYS A 1018 -14.60 -25.29 -17.79
N GLU A 1019 -14.44 -24.55 -18.88
CA GLU A 1019 -14.35 -25.10 -20.25
C GLU A 1019 -13.11 -26.01 -20.49
N ARG A 1020 -12.25 -26.23 -19.49
CA ARG A 1020 -11.08 -27.12 -19.57
C ARG A 1020 -11.21 -28.51 -18.92
N GLU A 1021 -12.34 -28.86 -18.29
CA GLU A 1021 -12.59 -30.23 -17.80
C GLU A 1021 -13.92 -30.86 -18.31
N LEU A 1022 -14.33 -30.54 -19.54
CA LEU A 1022 -15.38 -31.28 -20.27
C LEU A 1022 -14.79 -32.20 -21.36
N GLY A 1023 -13.96 -33.15 -20.93
CA GLY A 1023 -13.36 -34.20 -21.76
C GLY A 1023 -13.51 -35.59 -21.12
N GLY A 1024 -14.71 -35.90 -20.59
CA GLY A 1024 -14.89 -37.01 -19.64
C GLY A 1024 -16.31 -37.60 -19.54
N ILE A 1025 -17.10 -37.59 -20.61
CA ILE A 1025 -18.35 -38.37 -20.69
C ILE A 1025 -18.38 -39.16 -22.00
N ALA A 1026 -17.72 -40.32 -21.96
CA ALA A 1026 -17.83 -41.43 -22.91
C ALA A 1026 -17.62 -42.73 -22.10
N LYS A 1027 -18.29 -43.83 -22.46
CA LYS A 1027 -18.34 -45.06 -21.65
C LYS A 1027 -17.63 -46.28 -22.26
N ASP A 1028 -17.17 -46.21 -23.51
CA ASP A 1028 -16.44 -47.31 -24.17
C ASP A 1028 -15.42 -46.80 -25.22
N ASP A 1029 -14.32 -47.53 -25.40
CA ASP A 1029 -13.29 -47.33 -26.43
C ASP A 1029 -13.84 -47.49 -27.87
N LYS A 1030 -15.07 -47.97 -28.02
CA LYS A 1030 -15.80 -48.03 -29.28
C LYS A 1030 -16.43 -46.68 -29.65
N GLU A 1031 -17.02 -45.99 -28.68
CA GLU A 1031 -17.66 -44.67 -28.82
C GLU A 1031 -16.65 -43.62 -29.34
N ILE A 1032 -15.44 -43.62 -28.77
CA ILE A 1032 -14.31 -42.78 -29.19
C ILE A 1032 -13.91 -43.03 -30.66
N ARG A 1033 -13.99 -44.27 -31.14
CA ARG A 1033 -13.57 -44.66 -32.49
C ARG A 1033 -14.57 -44.30 -33.58
N ASP A 1034 -15.86 -44.27 -33.27
CA ASP A 1034 -16.89 -43.88 -34.25
C ASP A 1034 -17.01 -42.36 -34.34
N ILE A 1035 -16.85 -41.61 -33.24
CA ILE A 1035 -16.68 -40.13 -33.25
C ILE A 1035 -15.49 -39.72 -34.16
N LEU A 1036 -14.37 -40.44 -34.12
CA LEU A 1036 -13.21 -40.19 -34.98
C LEU A 1036 -13.48 -40.44 -36.49
N LYS A 1037 -14.45 -41.28 -36.85
CA LYS A 1037 -14.85 -41.52 -38.26
C LYS A 1037 -15.77 -40.44 -38.80
N GLU A 1038 -16.70 -39.94 -37.99
CA GLU A 1038 -17.57 -38.83 -38.40
C GLU A 1038 -16.76 -37.54 -38.59
N ALA A 1039 -15.75 -37.32 -37.73
CA ALA A 1039 -14.82 -36.20 -37.86
C ALA A 1039 -13.89 -36.26 -39.10
N THR A 1040 -13.90 -37.34 -39.90
CA THR A 1040 -13.02 -37.51 -41.08
C THR A 1040 -13.75 -37.73 -42.41
N THR A 1041 -15.08 -37.69 -42.45
CA THR A 1041 -15.88 -38.03 -43.66
C THR A 1041 -16.48 -36.84 -44.41
N THR A 1042 -16.25 -35.58 -43.99
CA THR A 1042 -16.87 -34.37 -44.56
C THR A 1042 -15.90 -33.46 -45.34
N THR A 1043 -15.16 -34.00 -46.32
CA THR A 1043 -14.56 -33.15 -47.39
C THR A 1043 -14.38 -33.90 -48.72
N PRO A 1044 -15.27 -33.70 -49.70
CA PRO A 1044 -15.05 -34.19 -51.08
C PRO A 1044 -13.92 -33.41 -51.77
N LYS A 1045 -13.04 -34.11 -52.48
CA LYS A 1045 -12.04 -33.48 -53.37
C LYS A 1045 -12.71 -33.04 -54.67
N ASN A 1046 -12.29 -31.91 -55.22
CA ASN A 1046 -12.42 -31.65 -56.65
C ASN A 1046 -11.27 -30.76 -57.17
N HIS A 1047 -10.49 -31.32 -58.10
CA HIS A 1047 -9.56 -30.61 -58.97
C HIS A 1047 -9.76 -31.17 -60.38
N PRO A 1048 -9.61 -30.32 -61.40
CA PRO A 1048 -8.80 -30.70 -62.55
C PRO A 1048 -7.64 -29.71 -62.78
N ALA A 1049 -6.66 -30.16 -63.54
CA ALA A 1049 -5.47 -29.43 -64.01
C ALA A 1049 -5.23 -29.89 -65.48
N PRO A 1050 -4.04 -29.73 -66.11
CA PRO A 1050 -2.91 -28.82 -65.89
C PRO A 1050 -2.43 -28.13 -67.21
N SER A 1051 -1.18 -27.64 -67.18
CA SER A 1051 -0.21 -27.40 -68.29
C SER A 1051 0.01 -25.93 -68.67
N GLN A 1052 1.24 -25.45 -68.94
CA GLN A 1052 2.35 -26.07 -69.64
C GLN A 1052 3.76 -25.69 -69.10
N SER A 1053 4.76 -26.46 -69.53
CA SER A 1053 6.21 -26.17 -69.49
C SER A 1053 6.73 -26.23 -70.95
N PRO A 1054 8.05 -26.17 -71.29
CA PRO A 1054 9.24 -25.94 -70.47
C PRO A 1054 10.26 -24.92 -71.09
N LYS A 1055 11.39 -24.66 -70.41
CA LYS A 1055 12.76 -25.01 -70.92
C LYS A 1055 13.91 -24.59 -69.99
N THR A 1056 15.02 -25.31 -70.19
CA THR A 1056 16.40 -25.09 -69.71
C THR A 1056 16.97 -23.71 -70.11
N GLY A 1057 17.99 -23.13 -69.46
CA GLY A 1057 18.75 -23.55 -68.27
C GLY A 1057 20.28 -23.55 -68.49
N THR A 1058 21.05 -22.73 -67.73
CA THR A 1058 22.54 -22.78 -67.66
C THR A 1058 23.10 -22.08 -66.41
N ILE A 1059 24.39 -22.26 -66.12
CA ILE A 1059 25.07 -21.85 -64.86
C ILE A 1059 26.20 -20.83 -65.13
N LYS A 1060 26.33 -19.76 -64.31
CA LYS A 1060 27.61 -19.29 -63.71
C LYS A 1060 27.52 -18.08 -62.75
N THR A 1061 28.00 -18.28 -61.53
CA THR A 1061 28.79 -17.37 -60.65
C THR A 1061 28.50 -15.85 -60.58
N GLY A 1062 28.11 -15.34 -59.39
CA GLY A 1062 28.08 -13.91 -59.06
C GLY A 1062 27.96 -13.61 -57.56
N THR A 1063 28.94 -12.91 -56.99
CA THR A 1063 29.21 -12.66 -55.55
C THR A 1063 28.12 -12.06 -54.64
N LYS A 1064 27.99 -12.66 -53.44
CA LYS A 1064 27.74 -12.08 -52.10
C LYS A 1064 27.20 -10.63 -51.99
N GLN A 1065 26.08 -10.46 -51.27
CA GLN A 1065 26.13 -9.98 -49.87
C GLN A 1065 24.90 -10.44 -49.06
N LYS A 1066 24.93 -10.28 -47.72
CA LYS A 1066 24.00 -10.93 -46.78
C LYS A 1066 23.01 -9.94 -46.16
N LYS A 1067 21.73 -10.31 -46.13
CA LYS A 1067 20.89 -10.11 -44.93
C LYS A 1067 20.73 -11.48 -44.26
N LYS A 1068 20.73 -11.53 -42.92
CA LYS A 1068 20.25 -12.68 -42.16
C LYS A 1068 19.49 -12.19 -40.92
N SER A 1069 18.23 -12.58 -40.83
CA SER A 1069 17.52 -12.69 -39.56
C SER A 1069 18.15 -13.81 -38.72
N VAL A 1070 17.97 -13.74 -37.40
CA VAL A 1070 18.32 -14.81 -36.46
C VAL A 1070 17.03 -15.23 -35.74
N LEU A 1071 16.89 -16.53 -35.52
CA LEU A 1071 15.69 -17.17 -34.97
C LEU A 1071 15.74 -17.20 -33.43
N PRO A 1072 14.58 -17.22 -32.74
CA PRO A 1072 14.52 -17.56 -31.32
C PRO A 1072 14.87 -19.03 -31.11
N TYR A 1073 15.64 -19.33 -30.06
CA TYR A 1073 16.13 -20.68 -29.75
C TYR A 1073 15.27 -21.32 -28.66
N TYR A 1074 14.79 -22.54 -28.89
CA TYR A 1074 14.19 -23.39 -27.86
C TYR A 1074 15.19 -24.49 -27.47
N SER A 1075 15.37 -24.73 -26.18
CA SER A 1075 16.13 -25.87 -25.65
C SER A 1075 15.43 -26.48 -24.45
N SER A 1076 15.21 -27.80 -24.47
CA SER A 1076 14.53 -28.56 -23.42
C SER A 1076 15.51 -29.07 -22.37
N ALA A 1077 15.39 -28.62 -21.12
CA ALA A 1077 16.16 -29.14 -20.00
C ALA A 1077 15.61 -30.48 -19.48
N ARG A 1078 16.49 -31.35 -18.96
CA ARG A 1078 16.16 -32.69 -18.44
C ARG A 1078 16.33 -32.70 -16.92
N LEU A 1079 15.37 -33.29 -16.20
CA LEU A 1079 15.34 -33.32 -14.73
C LEU A 1079 16.44 -34.19 -14.11
N MET A 1080 17.03 -33.71 -13.02
CA MET A 1080 17.76 -34.48 -12.02
C MET A 1080 17.29 -34.04 -10.62
N PRO A 1081 17.20 -34.92 -9.60
CA PRO A 1081 16.72 -34.58 -8.27
C PRO A 1081 17.87 -34.17 -7.33
N THR A 1082 17.63 -33.18 -6.47
CA THR A 1082 18.50 -32.84 -5.33
C THR A 1082 17.67 -32.48 -4.10
N GLU A 1083 18.10 -32.99 -2.95
CA GLU A 1083 17.53 -32.71 -1.63
C GLU A 1083 18.44 -31.71 -0.90
N ARG A 1084 17.87 -30.59 -0.38
CA ARG A 1084 18.45 -29.77 0.71
C ARG A 1084 17.44 -28.73 1.20
N GLU A 1085 17.65 -28.26 2.43
CA GLU A 1085 16.69 -27.43 3.17
C GLU A 1085 16.92 -25.92 2.98
N PRO A 1086 15.87 -25.07 3.08
CA PRO A 1086 16.01 -23.62 3.02
C PRO A 1086 16.54 -23.02 4.34
N VAL A 1087 17.58 -22.18 4.21
CA VAL A 1087 18.29 -21.48 5.30
C VAL A 1087 17.41 -20.40 5.97
N SER A 1088 17.76 -20.00 7.20
CA SER A 1088 16.94 -19.09 8.01
C SER A 1088 17.04 -17.61 7.57
N VAL A 1089 15.93 -16.87 7.73
CA VAL A 1089 15.82 -15.44 7.38
C VAL A 1089 16.78 -14.55 8.20
N THR A 1090 17.21 -15.02 9.37
CA THR A 1090 18.06 -14.26 10.31
C THR A 1090 19.47 -14.01 9.79
N GLU A 1091 20.08 -15.01 9.13
CA GLU A 1091 21.49 -14.95 8.70
C GLU A 1091 21.69 -13.97 7.53
N ALA A 1092 20.65 -13.73 6.73
CA ALA A 1092 20.67 -12.76 5.65
C ALA A 1092 20.58 -11.28 6.11
N MET A 1093 20.17 -11.01 7.36
CA MET A 1093 19.89 -9.64 7.83
C MET A 1093 21.01 -9.00 8.68
N GLY A 1094 22.06 -9.73 9.04
CA GLY A 1094 23.09 -9.25 9.99
C GLY A 1094 23.93 -8.04 9.53
N GLY A 1095 23.92 -7.68 8.24
CA GLY A 1095 24.85 -6.72 7.64
C GLY A 1095 24.32 -5.33 7.28
N TYR A 1096 23.07 -4.97 7.60
CA TYR A 1096 22.39 -3.80 7.00
C TYR A 1096 22.16 -2.56 7.88
N TYR A 1097 22.76 -2.48 9.08
CA TYR A 1097 22.71 -1.28 9.93
C TYR A 1097 24.11 -0.73 10.25
N GLY A 1098 24.64 0.08 9.33
CA GLY A 1098 25.86 0.87 9.51
C GLY A 1098 26.30 1.52 8.21
N GLY A 1099 26.08 2.82 8.04
CA GLY A 1099 26.39 3.48 6.75
C GLY A 1099 26.04 4.95 6.53
N TRP A 1100 25.49 5.68 7.51
CA TRP A 1100 25.30 7.14 7.41
C TRP A 1100 25.66 7.83 8.74
N SER A 1101 26.95 8.14 8.91
CA SER A 1101 27.47 9.07 9.90
C SER A 1101 28.74 9.74 9.36
N ASN A 1102 28.94 11.02 9.67
CA ASN A 1102 29.94 11.86 9.01
C ASN A 1102 31.41 11.45 9.35
N PRO A 1103 32.37 11.68 8.44
CA PRO A 1103 33.75 11.22 8.62
C PRO A 1103 34.51 12.06 9.66
N GLY A 1104 35.20 11.40 10.58
CA GLY A 1104 36.08 12.08 11.54
C GLY A 1104 36.83 11.13 12.48
N PHE A 1105 38.15 11.30 12.55
CA PHE A 1105 39.11 10.65 13.46
C PHE A 1105 39.32 9.14 13.35
N ALA A 1106 40.57 8.75 13.09
CA ALA A 1106 41.06 7.38 13.16
C ALA A 1106 42.26 7.27 14.13
N THR A 1107 42.18 6.35 15.10
CA THR A 1107 43.27 5.73 15.90
C THR A 1107 42.64 4.69 16.83
N GLY A 1108 43.15 3.45 17.00
CA GLY A 1108 44.21 2.73 16.31
C GLY A 1108 44.82 1.58 17.14
N LYS A 1109 45.42 0.59 16.45
CA LYS A 1109 46.22 -0.57 16.96
C LYS A 1109 45.44 -1.76 17.58
N GLY A 1110 45.82 -2.97 17.17
CA GLY A 1110 45.25 -4.26 17.59
C GLY A 1110 45.92 -5.44 16.87
N THR A 1111 47.18 -5.71 17.22
CA THR A 1111 48.15 -6.63 16.56
C THR A 1111 47.70 -8.08 16.35
N GLY A 1112 47.94 -8.65 15.16
CA GLY A 1112 47.77 -10.08 14.83
C GLY A 1112 48.79 -10.60 13.81
N LYS A 1113 49.81 -11.32 14.29
CA LYS A 1113 51.01 -11.87 13.59
C LYS A 1113 50.88 -12.21 12.09
N TRP A 1114 51.81 -11.69 11.28
CA TRP A 1114 52.21 -12.25 9.98
C TRP A 1114 53.41 -13.21 10.14
N VAL A 1115 53.52 -14.19 9.24
CA VAL A 1115 54.68 -15.10 9.11
C VAL A 1115 55.53 -14.70 7.89
N SER A 1116 56.80 -15.07 7.88
CA SER A 1116 57.88 -14.27 7.29
C SER A 1116 58.70 -14.95 6.19
N TRP A 1117 58.87 -14.24 5.05
CA TRP A 1117 60.12 -14.14 4.25
C TRP A 1117 60.61 -15.46 3.56
N PRO A 1118 61.45 -15.44 2.49
CA PRO A 1118 62.69 -14.68 2.36
C PRO A 1118 62.88 -13.82 1.09
N GLN A 1119 63.77 -12.84 1.25
CA GLN A 1119 64.25 -11.92 0.22
C GLN A 1119 65.63 -12.40 -0.28
N ARG A 1120 65.94 -12.23 -1.58
CA ARG A 1120 67.31 -12.08 -2.06
C ARG A 1120 67.37 -10.99 -3.12
N ALA A 1121 68.49 -10.26 -3.13
CA ALA A 1121 68.73 -9.08 -3.96
C ALA A 1121 70.20 -9.03 -4.41
N LYS A 1122 70.55 -8.01 -5.21
CA LYS A 1122 71.81 -7.75 -5.97
C LYS A 1122 71.78 -8.30 -7.41
N ALA A 1123 72.30 -7.59 -8.42
CA ALA A 1123 72.71 -6.17 -8.49
C ALA A 1123 72.95 -5.72 -9.95
N ASN A 1124 72.97 -4.39 -10.18
CA ASN A 1124 73.67 -3.67 -11.27
C ASN A 1124 73.15 -3.86 -12.73
N SER A 1125 73.30 -2.90 -13.64
CA SER A 1125 73.86 -1.52 -13.57
C SER A 1125 73.31 -0.59 -14.69
N THR A 1126 73.54 0.73 -14.51
CA THR A 1126 73.65 1.79 -15.56
C THR A 1126 72.41 2.14 -16.41
N ARG A 1127 71.81 3.34 -16.24
CA ARG A 1127 72.11 4.66 -16.90
C ARG A 1127 71.45 4.79 -18.30
N VAL A 1128 70.95 5.94 -18.79
CA VAL A 1128 71.06 7.36 -18.36
C VAL A 1128 69.91 8.22 -18.95
N PHE A 1129 69.30 9.12 -18.14
CA PHE A 1129 68.62 10.42 -18.49
C PHE A 1129 67.39 10.43 -19.45
N SER A 1130 66.51 11.46 -19.46
CA SER A 1130 66.42 12.73 -18.68
C SER A 1130 64.96 13.15 -18.38
N THR A 1131 64.81 14.09 -17.43
CA THR A 1131 63.73 15.10 -17.24
C THR A 1131 62.29 14.76 -17.68
N ARG A 1132 61.33 14.55 -16.76
CA ARG A 1132 60.76 15.45 -15.71
C ARG A 1132 59.84 16.57 -16.21
N SER A 1133 58.56 16.45 -15.84
CA SER A 1133 57.95 17.37 -14.86
C SER A 1133 58.67 17.29 -13.50
#